data_AF-A0A0C4WLV6-F1
#
_entry.id   AF-A0A0C4WLV6-F1
#
_cell.length_a   1.000
_cell.length_b   1.000
_cell.length_c   1.000
_cell.angle_alpha   90.00
_cell.angle_beta   90.00
_cell.angle_gamma   90.00
#
_symmetry.space_group_name_H-M   'P 1'
#
loop_
_entity.id
_entity.type
_entity.pdbx_description
1 polymer ?
#
loop_
_entity_poly.entity_id
_entity_poly.type
_entity_poly.pdbx_seq_one_letter_code
_entity_poly.pdbx_strand_id
1 'polypeptide(L)'
;MNNPPRLDEQALPTLEALSRFWQFKRKKLATELQGHLADARRQLDTLFDVNQQLTTQCAGQNDEIHSLKSRNDSLADQLQVATANMASTAEALEQDKSKLQKAMLALEQAKNYTKDLEERQAQALAQIAELAESLAEQKQQLVDKERRIAELQHALSDVRQQLEELRNVKQQLSDQCSGQAAQIRTLESRNEALTVQLQAEQATAAELKERKAQALAQITELEMLLEDHRSQLRSKEQNVNLLERLTEQLKASHQKLEDNYADINKRHLTLTEKFFLVSKVLAQQPPTNETLARFAELINHDYMEFASRDSSLAGEAQAVLEMQAILAEMQRLNNFPSIAGKTILSIAGGFSSGKSALINSFIRNPSVQLATGINPVTVVPSYVVCSEETRIKGYSHNGGAIDLEPSLYASMCHEYVQAFGFDLRRILPFISVKVPMDPELFGNLCIIDTPGYNPGTSGGAAAADRGTAAALVNQASALVWVIGLDPAGTIDLSDIEFIESTPFRGESLYIVLNKADVKSQEDILKIMEQVADDLSFAGIEYAGMCAYSSTRKKDYPSSGLTLDQFLRSINRKVDVVGKVSSRLDAVFDAYKQAINADIAQLEGRKGEFNAFKLDALEIGGTELFDRIDQAFPLSEQMFDSSVLERLADECERLRRTLKLAAQKALA
;
A
#
# COMPACT_ATOMS: atom_id res chain seq x y z
N MET A 1 68.42 107.66 -24.51
CA MET A 1 67.74 108.09 -23.27
C MET A 1 66.92 106.89 -22.83
N ASN A 2 67.15 106.24 -21.70
CA ASN A 2 67.16 106.89 -20.41
C ASN A 2 67.36 105.85 -19.30
N ASN A 3 67.91 106.31 -18.18
CA ASN A 3 67.55 105.85 -16.83
C ASN A 3 66.02 105.77 -16.72
N PRO A 4 65.45 104.60 -16.43
CA PRO A 4 64.96 104.32 -15.07
C PRO A 4 65.09 102.80 -14.77
N PRO A 5 64.39 102.25 -13.76
CA PRO A 5 64.48 102.57 -12.34
C PRO A 5 64.67 101.30 -11.50
N ARG A 6 64.66 101.49 -10.17
CA ARG A 6 64.13 100.47 -9.25
C ARG A 6 62.79 99.95 -9.79
N LEU A 7 62.81 98.68 -10.16
CA LEU A 7 61.73 97.73 -10.01
C LEU A 7 62.17 96.91 -8.79
N ASP A 8 62.14 97.46 -7.58
CA ASP A 8 60.99 97.86 -6.75
C ASP A 8 60.04 96.68 -6.49
N GLU A 9 59.92 96.37 -5.20
CA GLU A 9 59.32 95.16 -4.64
C GLU A 9 57.81 95.05 -4.91
N GLN A 10 57.22 95.98 -5.67
CA GLN A 10 55.82 95.99 -6.14
C GLN A 10 55.60 95.48 -7.58
N ALA A 11 56.65 95.14 -8.34
CA ALA A 11 56.51 94.71 -9.73
C ALA A 11 56.18 93.21 -9.94
N LEU A 12 56.04 92.44 -8.86
CA LEU A 12 55.60 91.04 -8.89
C LEU A 12 54.31 90.81 -9.70
N PRO A 13 53.22 91.61 -9.56
CA PRO A 13 51.93 91.24 -10.16
C PRO A 13 51.89 91.37 -11.69
N THR A 14 52.60 92.35 -12.26
CA THR A 14 52.55 92.66 -13.70
C THR A 14 53.44 91.72 -14.53
N LEU A 15 54.56 91.26 -13.96
CA LEU A 15 55.42 90.22 -14.55
C LEU A 15 54.79 88.81 -14.41
N GLU A 16 54.06 88.55 -13.32
CA GLU A 16 53.20 87.36 -13.19
C GLU A 16 52.04 87.36 -14.22
N ALA A 17 51.51 88.52 -14.60
CA ALA A 17 50.41 88.65 -15.58
C ALA A 17 50.86 88.46 -17.05
N LEU A 18 52.10 88.83 -17.43
CA LEU A 18 52.63 88.67 -18.80
C LEU A 18 53.04 87.21 -19.15
N SER A 19 53.41 86.37 -18.18
CA SER A 19 53.74 84.94 -18.42
C SER A 19 52.51 84.03 -18.39
N ARG A 20 51.44 84.42 -17.66
CA ARG A 20 50.09 83.84 -17.82
C ARG A 20 49.56 83.95 -19.26
N PHE A 21 50.08 84.86 -20.09
CA PHE A 21 49.79 84.95 -21.53
C PHE A 21 50.52 83.87 -22.40
N TRP A 22 51.65 83.28 -21.93
CA TRP A 22 52.35 82.12 -22.54
C TRP A 22 51.81 80.75 -22.11
N GLN A 23 51.07 80.68 -20.99
CA GLN A 23 50.16 79.58 -20.62
C GLN A 23 49.10 79.27 -21.71
N PHE A 24 48.88 80.16 -22.68
CA PHE A 24 47.80 80.03 -23.67
C PHE A 24 48.24 79.44 -25.03
N LYS A 25 49.51 79.58 -25.45
CA LYS A 25 49.93 79.37 -26.87
C LYS A 25 50.46 77.98 -27.26
N ARG A 26 50.90 77.10 -26.36
CA ARG A 26 51.41 75.75 -26.75
C ARG A 26 50.67 74.56 -26.12
N LYS A 27 49.44 74.86 -25.69
CA LYS A 27 48.21 74.06 -25.88
C LYS A 27 48.01 73.50 -27.31
N LYS A 28 48.89 73.83 -28.27
CA LYS A 28 48.89 73.37 -29.67
C LYS A 28 49.60 72.02 -29.91
N LEU A 29 50.34 71.44 -28.96
CA LEU A 29 51.17 70.24 -29.27
C LEU A 29 51.36 69.27 -28.08
N ALA A 30 50.39 68.71 -27.35
CA ALA A 30 49.00 68.28 -27.59
C ALA A 30 48.78 67.30 -28.76
N THR A 31 49.35 67.53 -29.93
CA THR A 31 49.23 66.61 -31.08
C THR A 31 50.26 65.46 -31.07
N GLU A 32 51.37 65.56 -30.33
CA GLU A 32 52.43 64.52 -30.31
C GLU A 32 52.36 63.53 -29.14
N LEU A 33 51.52 63.82 -28.16
CA LEU A 33 50.92 62.82 -27.27
C LEU A 33 50.22 61.67 -28.05
N GLN A 34 50.13 61.72 -29.38
CA GLN A 34 49.48 60.72 -30.22
C GLN A 34 50.44 59.72 -30.91
N GLY A 35 51.75 60.01 -30.99
CA GLY A 35 52.69 59.17 -31.73
C GLY A 35 53.16 57.93 -30.97
N HIS A 36 53.85 58.11 -29.84
CA HIS A 36 54.62 57.03 -29.21
C HIS A 36 53.96 56.38 -27.97
N LEU A 37 52.67 56.62 -27.87
CA LEU A 37 51.70 55.57 -27.55
C LEU A 37 51.87 54.30 -28.43
N ALA A 38 52.49 54.39 -29.61
CA ALA A 38 52.90 53.24 -30.42
C ALA A 38 54.10 52.45 -29.84
N ASP A 39 54.99 53.06 -29.04
CA ASP A 39 56.21 52.39 -28.54
C ASP A 39 56.01 51.72 -27.18
N ALA A 40 55.13 52.25 -26.34
CA ALA A 40 54.64 51.52 -25.17
C ALA A 40 53.96 50.19 -25.57
N ARG A 41 53.45 50.09 -26.80
CA ARG A 41 52.93 48.86 -27.41
C ARG A 41 54.01 47.99 -28.03
N ARG A 42 55.29 48.38 -27.87
CA ARG A 42 56.49 47.60 -28.18
C ARG A 42 57.21 47.09 -26.94
N GLN A 43 56.38 46.73 -25.98
CA GLN A 43 56.32 45.30 -25.75
C GLN A 43 57.25 44.84 -24.64
N LEU A 44 56.76 44.85 -23.40
CA LEU A 44 55.52 44.12 -23.03
C LEU A 44 55.53 42.65 -23.52
N ASP A 45 55.86 42.36 -24.79
CA ASP A 45 56.27 41.02 -25.27
C ASP A 45 57.59 40.54 -24.64
N THR A 46 58.52 41.41 -24.21
CA THR A 46 59.79 40.96 -23.56
C THR A 46 59.71 40.79 -22.04
N LEU A 47 58.70 41.37 -21.38
CA LEU A 47 58.34 41.11 -19.98
C LEU A 47 57.87 39.67 -19.74
N PHE A 48 57.62 38.92 -20.81
CA PHE A 48 56.99 37.62 -20.76
C PHE A 48 57.99 36.47 -20.54
N ASP A 49 59.18 36.55 -21.13
CA ASP A 49 60.06 35.38 -21.21
C ASP A 49 60.80 35.05 -19.90
N VAL A 50 61.11 36.00 -19.00
CA VAL A 50 62.24 35.76 -18.05
C VAL A 50 61.88 35.78 -16.54
N ASN A 51 60.60 36.01 -16.19
CA ASN A 51 60.05 35.70 -14.85
C ASN A 51 60.16 34.18 -14.52
N GLN A 52 60.66 33.39 -15.46
CA GLN A 52 60.70 31.95 -15.46
C GLN A 52 61.81 31.32 -14.58
N GLN A 53 62.73 32.01 -13.89
CA GLN A 53 63.68 31.39 -12.87
C GLN A 53 63.71 32.28 -11.63
N LEU A 54 62.57 32.68 -11.14
CA LEU A 54 61.91 31.64 -10.38
C LEU A 54 62.90 30.90 -9.46
N THR A 55 63.03 31.48 -8.27
CA THR A 55 62.32 30.89 -7.12
C THR A 55 62.79 29.50 -6.68
N THR A 56 63.82 28.92 -7.28
CA THR A 56 64.55 27.78 -6.75
C THR A 56 65.50 28.21 -5.62
N GLN A 57 64.92 28.39 -4.43
CA GLN A 57 65.60 28.01 -3.17
C GLN A 57 66.62 29.03 -2.63
N CYS A 58 66.34 29.87 -1.62
CA CYS A 58 65.24 30.00 -0.66
C CYS A 58 64.89 28.81 0.26
N ALA A 59 65.65 27.71 0.34
CA ALA A 59 65.27 26.61 1.26
C ALA A 59 66.35 26.15 2.26
N GLY A 60 67.56 26.73 2.24
CA GLY A 60 68.73 26.14 2.91
C GLY A 60 68.82 26.28 4.43
N GLN A 61 69.14 27.47 4.95
CA GLN A 61 70.01 27.48 6.15
C GLN A 61 69.42 28.16 7.38
N ASN A 62 68.09 28.09 7.49
CA ASN A 62 67.29 28.52 8.64
C ASN A 62 67.76 27.97 10.02
N ASP A 63 68.50 26.87 10.12
CA ASP A 63 68.62 26.18 11.43
C ASP A 63 70.02 26.20 12.07
N GLU A 64 71.00 26.90 11.45
CA GLU A 64 72.35 27.15 12.00
C GLU A 64 72.35 28.04 13.28
N ILE A 65 71.17 28.57 13.61
CA ILE A 65 70.90 29.50 14.69
C ILE A 65 71.14 28.95 16.12
N HIS A 66 70.90 27.70 16.45
CA HIS A 66 70.55 27.41 17.86
C HIS A 66 71.68 27.01 18.84
N SER A 67 72.90 26.72 18.37
CA SER A 67 73.95 26.05 19.20
C SER A 67 74.90 26.97 19.98
N LEU A 68 75.24 28.16 19.48
CA LEU A 68 76.40 28.92 19.99
C LEU A 68 76.12 29.80 21.24
N LYS A 69 74.87 29.95 21.66
CA LYS A 69 74.47 30.96 22.66
C LYS A 69 74.74 30.57 24.13
N SER A 70 74.92 29.29 24.47
CA SER A 70 75.01 28.83 25.89
C SER A 70 76.39 28.97 26.55
N ARG A 71 77.47 29.17 25.79
CA ARG A 71 78.86 29.05 26.29
C ARG A 71 79.46 30.36 26.82
N ASN A 72 78.77 31.48 26.62
CA ASN A 72 79.31 32.81 26.82
C ASN A 72 79.27 33.29 28.29
N ASP A 73 78.39 32.76 29.14
CA ASP A 73 78.06 33.42 30.41
C ASP A 73 78.99 33.06 31.60
N SER A 74 79.81 31.99 31.54
CA SER A 74 80.62 31.53 32.68
C SER A 74 82.05 32.11 32.77
N LEU A 75 82.57 32.72 31.70
CA LEU A 75 83.96 33.22 31.64
C LEU A 75 84.14 34.63 32.20
N ALA A 76 83.06 35.39 32.38
CA ALA A 76 83.11 36.79 32.76
C ALA A 76 83.57 37.05 34.22
N ASP A 77 83.26 36.16 35.17
CA ASP A 77 83.49 36.42 36.60
C ASP A 77 84.95 36.22 37.09
N GLN A 78 85.82 35.54 36.33
CA GLN A 78 87.21 35.27 36.76
C GLN A 78 88.21 36.40 36.45
N LEU A 79 87.89 37.32 35.52
CA LEU A 79 88.87 38.32 35.06
C LEU A 79 89.05 39.52 36.02
N GLN A 80 88.11 39.73 36.97
CA GLN A 80 88.06 40.95 37.80
C GLN A 80 89.11 41.01 38.94
N VAL A 81 89.80 39.91 39.26
CA VAL A 81 90.80 39.84 40.36
C VAL A 81 92.25 40.08 39.89
N ALA A 82 92.56 39.89 38.59
CA ALA A 82 93.94 40.02 38.07
C ALA A 82 94.43 41.47 37.90
N THR A 83 93.51 42.44 37.86
CA THR A 83 93.79 43.85 37.55
C THR A 83 94.54 44.62 38.66
N ALA A 84 94.72 44.06 39.86
CA ALA A 84 95.35 44.76 40.98
C ALA A 84 96.91 44.64 41.05
N ASN A 85 97.56 43.75 40.29
CA ASN A 85 98.98 43.40 40.50
C ASN A 85 100.02 44.06 39.56
N MET A 86 99.67 44.75 38.47
CA MET A 86 100.65 45.33 37.52
C MET A 86 100.93 46.85 37.68
N ALA A 87 100.32 47.50 38.67
CA ALA A 87 100.54 48.94 38.92
C ALA A 87 101.93 49.29 39.53
N SER A 88 102.78 48.33 39.89
CA SER A 88 104.08 48.58 40.55
C SER A 88 105.30 48.62 39.63
N THR A 89 105.18 48.28 38.35
CA THR A 89 106.33 48.19 37.40
C THR A 89 106.57 49.43 36.53
N ALA A 90 105.80 50.50 36.70
CA ALA A 90 105.86 51.72 35.89
C ALA A 90 106.87 52.80 36.37
N GLU A 91 107.56 52.60 37.51
CA GLU A 91 108.34 53.67 38.18
C GLU A 91 109.87 53.65 37.90
N ALA A 92 110.40 52.66 37.15
CA ALA A 92 111.85 52.41 37.04
C ALA A 92 112.58 52.97 35.78
N LEU A 93 111.90 53.42 34.71
CA LEU A 93 112.57 53.78 33.44
C LEU A 93 112.80 55.30 33.23
N GLU A 94 112.27 56.16 34.10
CA GLU A 94 112.45 57.63 34.03
C GLU A 94 113.90 58.09 34.36
N GLN A 95 114.79 57.18 34.78
CA GLN A 95 116.16 57.49 35.22
C GLN A 95 117.21 57.67 34.09
N ASP A 96 116.99 57.15 32.88
CA ASP A 96 118.02 57.14 31.81
C ASP A 96 118.11 58.43 30.96
N LYS A 97 117.21 59.39 31.17
CA LYS A 97 117.19 60.70 30.46
C LYS A 97 118.28 61.69 30.89
N SER A 98 119.04 61.44 31.96
CA SER A 98 119.89 62.47 32.61
C SER A 98 121.38 62.51 32.21
N LYS A 99 121.90 61.59 31.39
CA LYS A 99 123.36 61.36 31.36
C LYS A 99 124.25 62.28 30.52
N LEU A 100 123.91 62.81 29.34
CA LEU A 100 125.00 63.40 28.53
C LEU A 100 124.76 64.63 27.68
N GLN A 101 123.96 65.51 28.26
CA GLN A 101 124.03 66.97 28.19
C GLN A 101 125.43 67.58 28.56
N LYS A 102 126.55 66.85 28.39
CA LYS A 102 127.90 67.16 28.92
C LYS A 102 129.00 67.44 27.87
N ALA A 103 128.73 67.39 26.56
CA ALA A 103 129.78 67.55 25.52
C ALA A 103 129.76 68.88 24.72
N MET A 104 128.67 69.67 24.75
CA MET A 104 128.70 71.08 24.35
C MET A 104 129.45 71.88 25.43
N LEU A 105 130.77 72.06 25.36
CA LEU A 105 131.48 73.21 26.00
C LEU A 105 132.98 73.33 25.65
N ALA A 106 133.56 72.50 24.78
CA ALA A 106 134.99 72.24 24.86
C ALA A 106 135.98 73.11 24.05
N LEU A 107 135.69 73.93 23.02
CA LEU A 107 136.83 74.63 22.38
C LEU A 107 136.63 75.95 21.62
N GLU A 108 135.93 76.87 22.26
CA GLU A 108 136.01 78.32 22.00
C GLU A 108 137.39 78.95 22.37
N GLN A 109 138.53 78.26 22.18
CA GLN A 109 139.83 78.66 22.77
C GLN A 109 141.08 78.72 21.86
N ALA A 110 140.96 78.78 20.52
CA ALA A 110 142.13 79.09 19.66
C ALA A 110 141.94 80.34 18.76
N LYS A 111 141.16 81.31 19.25
CA LYS A 111 141.29 82.74 18.97
C LYS A 111 142.74 83.21 19.27
N ASN A 112 143.21 84.22 18.54
CA ASN A 112 144.21 85.21 19.01
C ASN A 112 145.71 84.82 19.03
N TYR A 113 146.25 84.28 17.94
CA TYR A 113 147.65 84.53 17.53
C TYR A 113 147.69 85.15 16.12
N THR A 114 146.97 86.26 15.88
CA THR A 114 147.53 87.62 15.95
C THR A 114 148.81 87.79 15.10
N LYS A 115 148.74 88.41 13.93
CA LYS A 115 148.54 89.87 13.73
C LYS A 115 149.78 90.72 14.11
N ASP A 116 151.00 90.15 14.18
CA ASP A 116 152.20 90.94 14.55
C ASP A 116 153.50 90.55 13.84
N LEU A 117 153.47 90.19 12.55
CA LEU A 117 154.65 90.23 11.67
C LEU A 117 154.24 90.56 10.22
N GLU A 118 153.29 91.48 10.12
CA GLU A 118 152.63 91.95 8.90
C GLU A 118 153.49 92.92 8.06
N GLU A 119 154.52 93.59 8.59
CA GLU A 119 154.97 94.83 7.94
C GLU A 119 156.47 94.94 7.61
N ARG A 120 157.30 93.88 7.75
CA ARG A 120 158.77 94.03 7.67
C ARG A 120 159.60 93.22 6.68
N GLN A 121 159.04 92.43 5.77
CA GLN A 121 159.86 91.98 4.62
C GLN A 121 159.10 91.84 3.30
N ALA A 122 158.15 92.73 3.04
CA ALA A 122 157.62 92.99 1.71
C ALA A 122 158.64 93.62 0.72
N GLN A 123 159.96 93.49 0.94
CA GLN A 123 160.94 94.17 0.08
C GLN A 123 162.21 93.40 -0.32
N ALA A 124 162.45 92.14 0.10
CA ALA A 124 163.77 91.52 -0.18
C ALA A 124 163.83 90.45 -1.30
N LEU A 125 162.84 89.56 -1.49
CA LEU A 125 163.01 88.43 -2.44
C LEU A 125 161.77 88.08 -3.27
N ALA A 126 161.13 89.11 -3.82
CA ALA A 126 160.25 88.99 -4.98
C ALA A 126 160.99 88.56 -6.27
N GLN A 127 162.10 87.79 -6.23
CA GLN A 127 162.89 87.53 -7.44
C GLN A 127 163.53 86.15 -7.65
N ILE A 128 163.50 85.17 -6.72
CA ILE A 128 164.35 83.96 -6.93
C ILE A 128 163.64 82.61 -7.05
N ALA A 129 162.41 82.38 -6.56
CA ALA A 129 161.85 81.00 -6.59
C ALA A 129 160.38 80.87 -6.95
N GLU A 130 159.91 81.70 -7.88
CA GLU A 130 158.72 81.46 -8.70
C GLU A 130 158.90 80.27 -9.69
N LEU A 131 160.00 79.48 -9.60
CA LEU A 131 160.41 78.49 -10.61
C LEU A 131 160.64 77.05 -10.12
N ALA A 132 160.58 76.72 -8.82
CA ALA A 132 161.02 75.40 -8.33
C ALA A 132 159.91 74.45 -7.81
N GLU A 133 158.90 74.92 -7.05
CA GLU A 133 158.00 73.98 -6.33
C GLU A 133 156.67 73.70 -7.07
N SER A 134 156.31 74.51 -8.07
CA SER A 134 155.24 74.16 -9.00
C SER A 134 155.51 72.85 -9.77
N LEU A 135 156.76 72.34 -9.76
CA LEU A 135 157.25 71.07 -10.33
C LEU A 135 157.22 69.88 -9.32
N ALA A 136 156.81 70.13 -8.08
CA ALA A 136 156.41 69.10 -7.09
C ALA A 136 154.88 68.94 -6.97
N GLU A 137 154.14 69.66 -7.83
CA GLU A 137 153.44 69.03 -8.93
C GLU A 137 153.01 67.60 -8.66
N GLN A 138 151.69 67.42 -8.67
CA GLN A 138 150.93 66.47 -9.49
C GLN A 138 151.29 64.96 -9.44
N LYS A 139 152.43 64.54 -8.90
CA LYS A 139 152.77 63.16 -8.55
C LYS A 139 151.84 62.63 -7.46
N GLN A 140 151.51 63.45 -6.45
CA GLN A 140 150.66 62.98 -5.34
C GLN A 140 149.17 62.85 -5.73
N GLN A 141 148.68 63.69 -6.66
CA GLN A 141 147.27 63.64 -7.12
C GLN A 141 146.99 62.51 -8.12
N LEU A 142 148.02 61.91 -8.72
CA LEU A 142 147.88 60.77 -9.66
C LEU A 142 147.65 59.45 -8.91
N VAL A 143 148.28 59.28 -7.73
CA VAL A 143 148.16 58.08 -6.89
C VAL A 143 146.76 57.93 -6.27
N ASP A 144 146.14 59.03 -5.83
CA ASP A 144 144.79 58.98 -5.24
C ASP A 144 143.69 58.67 -6.28
N LYS A 145 143.91 58.96 -7.56
CA LYS A 145 142.96 58.63 -8.64
C LYS A 145 143.03 57.17 -9.08
N GLU A 146 144.20 56.50 -8.99
CA GLU A 146 144.32 55.06 -9.29
C GLU A 146 143.54 54.19 -8.28
N ARG A 147 143.49 54.59 -6.99
CA ARG A 147 142.71 53.87 -5.97
C ARG A 147 141.20 53.92 -6.21
N ARG A 148 140.68 55.01 -6.80
CA ARG A 148 139.26 55.19 -7.10
C ARG A 148 138.76 54.37 -8.30
N ILE A 149 139.66 54.00 -9.22
CA ILE A 149 139.33 53.17 -10.39
C ILE A 149 139.12 51.70 -9.99
N ALA A 150 139.88 51.19 -9.01
CA ALA A 150 139.73 49.82 -8.52
C ALA A 150 138.38 49.58 -7.79
N GLU A 151 137.88 50.56 -7.03
CA GLU A 151 136.56 50.50 -6.38
C GLU A 151 135.40 50.45 -7.39
N LEU A 152 135.51 51.18 -8.51
CA LEU A 152 134.47 51.23 -9.55
C LEU A 152 134.39 49.93 -10.37
N GLN A 153 135.50 49.19 -10.52
CA GLN A 153 135.49 47.89 -11.21
C GLN A 153 134.75 46.80 -10.41
N HIS A 154 134.79 46.86 -9.08
CA HIS A 154 134.06 45.91 -8.23
C HIS A 154 132.54 46.19 -8.26
N ALA A 155 132.13 47.46 -8.25
CA ALA A 155 130.72 47.85 -8.35
C ALA A 155 130.08 47.46 -9.70
N LEU A 156 130.85 47.40 -10.78
CA LEU A 156 130.35 47.02 -12.11
C LEU A 156 130.10 45.50 -12.27
N SER A 157 130.75 44.68 -11.43
CA SER A 157 130.50 43.24 -11.32
C SER A 157 129.14 42.96 -10.68
N ASP A 158 128.84 43.62 -9.56
CA ASP A 158 127.59 43.43 -8.82
C ASP A 158 126.35 43.84 -9.64
N VAL A 159 126.46 44.92 -10.44
CA VAL A 159 125.37 45.38 -11.31
C VAL A 159 125.09 44.39 -12.46
N ARG A 160 126.09 43.64 -12.94
CA ARG A 160 125.87 42.60 -13.96
C ARG A 160 125.12 41.40 -13.40
N GLN A 161 125.38 41.01 -12.16
CA GLN A 161 124.68 39.91 -11.49
C GLN A 161 123.19 40.26 -11.24
N GLN A 162 122.90 41.50 -10.87
CA GLN A 162 121.52 41.99 -10.68
C GLN A 162 120.70 42.05 -11.99
N LEU A 163 121.34 42.27 -13.14
CA LEU A 163 120.68 42.31 -14.45
C LEU A 163 120.26 40.92 -14.97
N GLU A 164 120.99 39.86 -14.60
CA GLU A 164 120.67 38.47 -14.96
C GLU A 164 119.46 37.97 -14.13
N GLU A 165 119.39 38.32 -12.84
CA GLU A 165 118.25 38.01 -11.97
C GLU A 165 116.96 38.70 -12.43
N LEU A 166 117.04 39.98 -12.82
CA LEU A 166 115.91 40.73 -13.37
C LEU A 166 115.36 40.15 -14.68
N ARG A 167 116.21 39.55 -15.53
CA ARG A 167 115.76 38.86 -16.75
C ARG A 167 114.98 37.57 -16.46
N ASN A 168 115.42 36.79 -15.48
CA ASN A 168 114.72 35.57 -15.07
C ASN A 168 113.35 35.90 -14.46
N VAL A 169 113.26 36.93 -13.61
CA VAL A 169 111.98 37.39 -13.04
C VAL A 169 111.02 37.88 -14.14
N LYS A 170 111.53 38.59 -15.15
CA LYS A 170 110.72 39.05 -16.30
C LYS A 170 110.14 37.88 -17.11
N GLN A 171 110.90 36.81 -17.33
CA GLN A 171 110.41 35.62 -18.05
C GLN A 171 109.33 34.88 -17.24
N GLN A 172 109.54 34.75 -15.92
CA GLN A 172 108.57 34.10 -15.02
C GLN A 172 107.23 34.85 -14.93
N LEU A 173 107.28 36.19 -14.89
CA LEU A 173 106.07 37.03 -14.93
C LEU A 173 105.35 36.97 -16.28
N SER A 174 106.07 36.84 -17.39
CA SER A 174 105.47 36.66 -18.72
C SER A 174 104.70 35.34 -18.83
N ASP A 175 105.27 34.25 -18.29
CA ASP A 175 104.63 32.94 -18.28
C ASP A 175 103.41 32.93 -17.35
N GLN A 176 103.47 33.59 -16.19
CA GLN A 176 102.32 33.79 -15.29
C GLN A 176 101.19 34.62 -15.92
N CYS A 177 101.51 35.72 -16.60
CA CYS A 177 100.50 36.53 -17.31
C CYS A 177 99.82 35.73 -18.43
N SER A 178 100.55 34.85 -19.12
CA SER A 178 99.96 33.96 -20.14
C SER A 178 99.02 32.90 -19.53
N GLY A 179 99.39 32.32 -18.38
CA GLY A 179 98.57 31.36 -17.65
C GLY A 179 97.31 31.98 -17.05
N GLN A 180 97.42 33.19 -16.48
CA GLN A 180 96.28 33.94 -15.96
C GLN A 180 95.33 34.39 -17.08
N ALA A 181 95.85 34.80 -18.25
CA ALA A 181 95.01 35.13 -19.40
C ALA A 181 94.23 33.92 -19.93
N ALA A 182 94.81 32.71 -19.88
CA ALA A 182 94.10 31.48 -20.23
C ALA A 182 93.00 31.12 -19.20
N GLN A 183 93.27 31.29 -17.91
CA GLN A 183 92.27 31.09 -16.85
C GLN A 183 91.11 32.09 -16.95
N ILE A 184 91.39 33.37 -17.23
CA ILE A 184 90.35 34.40 -17.41
C ILE A 184 89.44 34.03 -18.58
N ARG A 185 89.98 33.64 -19.74
CA ARG A 185 89.15 33.19 -20.88
C ARG A 185 88.29 31.97 -20.55
N THR A 186 88.82 31.05 -19.75
CA THR A 186 88.07 29.85 -19.33
C THR A 186 86.94 30.21 -18.37
N LEU A 187 87.18 31.15 -17.46
CA LEU A 187 86.18 31.68 -16.54
C LEU A 187 85.13 32.54 -17.24
N GLU A 188 85.53 33.34 -18.23
CA GLU A 188 84.62 34.12 -19.08
C GLU A 188 83.69 33.21 -19.88
N SER A 189 84.23 32.18 -20.54
CA SER A 189 83.43 31.17 -21.24
C SER A 189 82.46 30.44 -20.30
N ARG A 190 82.89 30.12 -19.08
CA ARG A 190 82.04 29.47 -18.08
C ARG A 190 80.97 30.41 -17.54
N ASN A 191 81.27 31.70 -17.36
CA ASN A 191 80.29 32.72 -16.98
C ASN A 191 79.25 32.94 -18.07
N GLU A 192 79.66 33.00 -19.34
CA GLU A 192 78.71 33.07 -20.46
C GLU A 192 77.79 31.83 -20.49
N ALA A 193 78.36 30.63 -20.35
CA ALA A 193 77.56 29.39 -20.32
C ALA A 193 76.57 29.34 -19.14
N LEU A 194 77.00 29.76 -17.95
CA LEU A 194 76.14 29.84 -16.76
C LEU A 194 75.07 30.93 -16.89
N THR A 195 75.38 32.05 -17.53
CA THR A 195 74.41 33.13 -17.78
C THR A 195 73.34 32.67 -18.76
N VAL A 196 73.72 31.90 -19.81
CA VAL A 196 72.76 31.29 -20.74
C VAL A 196 71.89 30.23 -20.05
N GLN A 197 72.44 29.41 -19.14
CA GLN A 197 71.61 28.48 -18.35
C GLN A 197 70.68 29.19 -17.36
N LEU A 198 71.14 30.28 -16.74
CA LEU A 198 70.32 31.17 -15.89
C LEU A 198 69.38 32.09 -16.69
N GLN A 199 69.40 32.05 -18.01
CA GLN A 199 68.36 32.65 -18.84
C GLN A 199 67.41 31.57 -19.35
N ALA A 200 67.92 30.38 -19.64
CA ALA A 200 67.16 29.24 -20.12
C ALA A 200 66.21 28.71 -19.07
N GLU A 201 66.66 28.36 -17.85
CA GLU A 201 65.66 28.00 -16.84
C GLU A 201 64.83 29.25 -16.43
N GLN A 202 65.34 30.49 -16.69
CA GLN A 202 64.63 31.78 -16.53
C GLN A 202 63.60 31.99 -17.56
N ALA A 203 63.59 31.17 -18.58
CA ALA A 203 62.56 30.94 -19.54
C ALA A 203 62.04 29.49 -19.48
N THR A 204 62.08 28.79 -18.33
CA THR A 204 61.29 27.56 -18.09
C THR A 204 60.22 27.66 -16.99
N ALA A 205 60.44 28.33 -15.86
CA ALA A 205 59.54 28.22 -14.71
C ALA A 205 58.32 29.22 -14.57
N ALA A 206 58.26 30.37 -15.22
CA ALA A 206 57.14 31.28 -15.53
C ALA A 206 56.21 30.88 -16.69
N GLU A 207 56.58 30.13 -17.73
CA GLU A 207 55.62 29.37 -18.56
C GLU A 207 55.04 28.29 -17.67
N LEU A 208 55.81 27.75 -16.71
CA LEU A 208 55.29 26.89 -15.65
C LEU A 208 54.38 27.66 -14.66
N LYS A 209 54.67 28.91 -14.28
CA LYS A 209 53.74 29.75 -13.48
C LYS A 209 52.51 30.12 -14.28
N GLU A 210 52.66 30.40 -15.55
CA GLU A 210 51.57 30.79 -16.44
C GLU A 210 50.70 29.58 -16.73
N ARG A 211 51.27 28.42 -17.06
CA ARG A 211 50.55 27.14 -17.14
C ARG A 211 49.88 26.80 -15.82
N LYS A 212 50.52 27.07 -14.68
CA LYS A 212 49.90 26.89 -13.35
C LYS A 212 48.73 27.85 -13.13
N ALA A 213 48.84 29.11 -13.55
CA ALA A 213 47.77 30.10 -13.44
C ALA A 213 46.61 29.78 -14.40
N GLN A 214 46.90 29.37 -15.63
CA GLN A 214 45.92 28.89 -16.60
C GLN A 214 45.22 27.61 -16.11
N ALA A 215 45.98 26.65 -15.57
CA ALA A 215 45.42 25.44 -14.98
C ALA A 215 44.54 25.75 -13.76
N LEU A 216 44.96 26.68 -12.90
CA LEU A 216 44.13 27.15 -11.77
C LEU A 216 42.84 27.80 -12.28
N ALA A 217 42.90 28.69 -13.28
CA ALA A 217 41.71 29.31 -13.85
C ALA A 217 40.75 28.29 -14.47
N GLN A 218 41.27 27.29 -15.19
CA GLN A 218 40.49 26.18 -15.73
C GLN A 218 39.87 25.32 -14.62
N ILE A 219 40.60 25.08 -13.53
CA ILE A 219 40.06 24.37 -12.36
C ILE A 219 38.90 25.17 -11.76
N THR A 220 39.04 26.48 -11.56
CA THR A 220 37.97 27.31 -11.00
C THR A 220 36.74 27.34 -11.91
N GLU A 221 36.93 27.39 -13.23
CA GLU A 221 35.84 27.34 -14.21
C GLU A 221 35.12 25.98 -14.19
N LEU A 222 35.88 24.88 -14.13
CA LEU A 222 35.35 23.53 -13.99
C LEU A 222 34.62 23.32 -12.66
N GLU A 223 35.11 23.91 -11.57
CA GLU A 223 34.46 23.88 -10.26
C GLU A 223 33.12 24.61 -10.27
N MET A 224 33.03 25.77 -10.92
CA MET A 224 31.76 26.48 -11.10
C MET A 224 30.77 25.68 -11.95
N LEU A 225 31.22 25.08 -13.06
CA LEU A 225 30.39 24.21 -13.91
C LEU A 225 29.91 22.97 -13.14
N LEU A 226 30.78 22.37 -12.32
CA LEU A 226 30.44 21.24 -11.46
C LEU A 226 29.36 21.62 -10.44
N GLU A 227 29.46 22.80 -9.84
CA GLU A 227 28.49 23.26 -8.86
C GLU A 227 27.13 23.59 -9.51
N ASP A 228 27.12 24.20 -10.71
CA ASP A 228 25.89 24.40 -11.48
C ASP A 228 25.25 23.06 -11.83
N HIS A 229 26.01 22.11 -12.38
CA HIS A 229 25.53 20.76 -12.66
C HIS A 229 25.01 20.04 -11.41
N ARG A 230 25.68 20.16 -10.26
CA ARG A 230 25.19 19.60 -8.98
C ARG A 230 23.85 20.21 -8.57
N SER A 231 23.68 21.53 -8.75
CA SER A 231 22.42 22.21 -8.45
C SER A 231 21.28 21.72 -9.36
N GLN A 232 21.56 21.54 -10.65
CA GLN A 232 20.62 20.98 -11.62
C GLN A 232 20.31 19.51 -11.34
N LEU A 233 21.29 18.73 -10.87
CA LEU A 233 21.08 17.33 -10.51
C LEU A 233 20.17 17.22 -9.28
N ARG A 234 20.39 18.06 -8.25
CA ARG A 234 19.50 18.14 -7.08
C ARG A 234 18.07 18.51 -7.46
N SER A 235 17.88 19.49 -8.36
CA SER A 235 16.53 19.87 -8.79
C SER A 235 15.84 18.76 -9.58
N LYS A 236 16.58 18.04 -10.44
CA LYS A 236 16.09 16.85 -11.13
C LYS A 236 15.76 15.71 -10.17
N GLU A 237 16.59 15.45 -9.17
CA GLU A 237 16.30 14.45 -8.12
C GLU A 237 15.05 14.79 -7.31
N GLN A 238 14.82 16.07 -7.00
CA GLN A 238 13.58 16.51 -6.35
C GLN A 238 12.36 16.26 -7.25
N ASN A 239 12.47 16.53 -8.56
CA ASN A 239 11.40 16.26 -9.51
C ASN A 239 11.14 14.75 -9.67
N VAL A 240 12.18 13.92 -9.69
CA VAL A 240 12.04 12.45 -9.73
C VAL A 240 11.33 11.95 -8.47
N ASN A 241 11.74 12.40 -7.28
CA ASN A 241 11.05 12.05 -6.03
C ASN A 241 9.58 12.49 -6.02
N LEU A 242 9.26 13.65 -6.57
CA LEU A 242 7.88 14.12 -6.70
C LEU A 242 7.08 13.24 -7.68
N LEU A 243 7.67 12.91 -8.83
CA LEU A 243 7.06 12.02 -9.82
C LEU A 243 6.83 10.61 -9.25
N GLU A 244 7.76 10.08 -8.46
CA GLU A 244 7.62 8.79 -7.78
C GLU A 244 6.44 8.82 -6.81
N ARG A 245 6.34 9.84 -5.95
CA ARG A 245 5.19 10.02 -5.04
C ARG A 245 3.86 10.13 -5.78
N LEU A 246 3.81 10.91 -6.85
CA LEU A 246 2.61 11.06 -7.68
C LEU A 246 2.24 9.72 -8.34
N THR A 247 3.22 8.96 -8.83
CA THR A 247 3.02 7.64 -9.41
C THR A 247 2.47 6.66 -8.38
N GLU A 248 2.97 6.71 -7.14
CA GLU A 248 2.50 5.89 -6.03
C GLU A 248 1.06 6.24 -5.63
N GLN A 249 0.73 7.53 -5.54
CA GLN A 249 -0.64 8.00 -5.31
C GLN A 249 -1.59 7.58 -6.44
N LEU A 250 -1.14 7.69 -7.70
CA LEU A 250 -1.93 7.29 -8.85
C LEU A 250 -2.19 5.77 -8.85
N LYS A 251 -1.18 4.96 -8.53
CA LYS A 251 -1.33 3.50 -8.37
C LYS A 251 -2.33 3.16 -7.26
N ALA A 252 -2.23 3.79 -6.10
CA ALA A 252 -3.16 3.57 -4.99
C ALA A 252 -4.61 4.00 -5.34
N SER A 253 -4.76 5.10 -6.08
CA SER A 253 -6.07 5.55 -6.60
C SER A 253 -6.64 4.57 -7.61
N HIS A 254 -5.81 4.07 -8.54
CA HIS A 254 -6.22 3.10 -9.54
C HIS A 254 -6.69 1.79 -8.88
N GLN A 255 -5.95 1.28 -7.90
CA GLN A 255 -6.35 0.08 -7.15
C GLN A 255 -7.70 0.26 -6.46
N LYS A 256 -7.93 1.40 -5.78
CA LYS A 256 -9.23 1.70 -5.17
C LYS A 256 -10.35 1.75 -6.20
N LEU A 257 -10.08 2.27 -7.40
CA LEU A 257 -11.07 2.35 -8.46
C LEU A 257 -11.40 0.95 -9.02
N GLU A 258 -10.39 0.08 -9.18
CA GLU A 258 -10.59 -1.32 -9.57
C GLU A 258 -11.42 -2.08 -8.52
N ASP A 259 -11.12 -1.92 -7.23
CA ASP A 259 -11.86 -2.55 -6.14
C ASP A 259 -13.33 -2.07 -6.13
N ASN A 260 -13.55 -0.77 -6.28
CA ASN A 260 -14.90 -0.20 -6.38
C ASN A 260 -15.65 -0.69 -7.61
N TYR A 261 -14.98 -0.78 -8.77
CA TYR A 261 -15.59 -1.31 -9.98
C TYR A 261 -15.98 -2.78 -9.81
N ALA A 262 -15.12 -3.59 -9.19
CA ALA A 262 -15.40 -4.99 -8.89
C ALA A 262 -16.62 -5.15 -7.96
N ASP A 263 -16.73 -4.34 -6.91
CA ASP A 263 -17.88 -4.37 -5.99
C ASP A 263 -19.18 -3.93 -6.69
N ILE A 264 -19.15 -2.83 -7.45
CA ILE A 264 -20.31 -2.36 -8.22
C ILE A 264 -20.75 -3.42 -9.24
N ASN A 265 -19.80 -4.03 -9.97
CA ASN A 265 -20.11 -5.04 -10.96
C ASN A 265 -20.74 -6.30 -10.32
N LYS A 266 -20.22 -6.72 -9.16
CA LYS A 266 -20.80 -7.82 -8.37
C LYS A 266 -22.24 -7.51 -7.93
N ARG A 267 -22.50 -6.30 -7.44
CA ARG A 267 -23.85 -5.85 -7.05
C ARG A 267 -24.79 -5.79 -8.25
N HIS A 268 -24.33 -5.31 -9.40
CA HIS A 268 -25.12 -5.24 -10.63
C HIS A 268 -25.47 -6.64 -11.16
N LEU A 269 -24.52 -7.58 -11.14
CA LEU A 269 -24.77 -8.97 -11.52
C LEU A 269 -25.83 -9.61 -10.61
N THR A 270 -25.68 -9.43 -9.30
CA THR A 270 -26.65 -9.91 -8.29
C THR A 270 -28.05 -9.32 -8.50
N LEU A 271 -28.14 -8.03 -8.82
CA LEU A 271 -29.42 -7.36 -9.07
C LEU A 271 -30.08 -7.86 -10.36
N THR A 272 -29.28 -8.10 -11.40
CA THR A 272 -29.76 -8.61 -12.69
C THR A 272 -30.30 -10.04 -12.53
N GLU A 273 -29.60 -10.91 -11.79
CA GLU A 273 -30.07 -12.25 -11.46
C GLU A 273 -31.42 -12.22 -10.71
N LYS A 274 -31.55 -11.34 -9.70
CA LYS A 274 -32.79 -11.16 -8.95
C LYS A 274 -33.94 -10.68 -9.82
N PHE A 275 -33.70 -9.64 -10.63
CA PHE A 275 -34.69 -9.11 -11.55
C PHE A 275 -35.14 -10.18 -12.55
N PHE A 276 -34.20 -10.95 -13.10
CA PHE A 276 -34.48 -12.02 -14.05
C PHE A 276 -35.31 -13.14 -13.41
N LEU A 277 -35.00 -13.53 -12.17
CA LEU A 277 -35.81 -14.50 -11.43
C LEU A 277 -37.24 -14.00 -11.25
N VAL A 278 -37.44 -12.78 -10.73
CA VAL A 278 -38.78 -12.20 -10.52
C VAL A 278 -39.54 -12.08 -11.83
N SER A 279 -38.89 -11.55 -12.87
CA SER A 279 -39.49 -11.39 -14.19
C SER A 279 -39.90 -12.75 -14.78
N LYS A 280 -39.06 -13.77 -14.67
CA LYS A 280 -39.40 -15.11 -15.17
C LYS A 280 -40.55 -15.74 -14.39
N VAL A 281 -40.54 -15.63 -13.05
CA VAL A 281 -41.59 -16.19 -12.19
C VAL A 281 -42.95 -15.57 -12.50
N LEU A 282 -43.00 -14.24 -12.66
CA LEU A 282 -44.24 -13.52 -12.99
C LEU A 282 -44.70 -13.74 -14.44
N ALA A 283 -43.79 -14.04 -15.36
CA ALA A 283 -44.12 -14.30 -16.76
C ALA A 283 -44.66 -15.72 -17.01
N GLN A 284 -44.45 -16.67 -16.09
CA GLN A 284 -44.95 -18.03 -16.28
C GLN A 284 -46.48 -18.07 -16.19
N GLN A 285 -47.10 -18.84 -17.07
CA GLN A 285 -48.53 -19.14 -17.03
C GLN A 285 -48.73 -20.55 -16.49
N PRO A 286 -49.83 -20.83 -15.77
CA PRO A 286 -50.18 -22.19 -15.37
C PRO A 286 -50.36 -23.09 -16.60
N PRO A 287 -50.07 -24.40 -16.47
CA PRO A 287 -50.35 -25.34 -17.53
C PRO A 287 -51.85 -25.38 -17.84
N THR A 288 -52.20 -25.33 -19.12
CA THR A 288 -53.60 -25.41 -19.56
C THR A 288 -54.12 -26.83 -19.35
N ASN A 289 -55.12 -26.99 -18.49
CA ASN A 289 -55.85 -28.25 -18.34
C ASN A 289 -57.35 -27.99 -18.49
N GLU A 290 -57.91 -28.40 -19.63
CA GLU A 290 -59.33 -28.22 -19.97
C GLU A 290 -60.25 -29.00 -19.01
N THR A 291 -59.84 -30.17 -18.51
CA THR A 291 -60.66 -30.97 -17.60
C THR A 291 -60.70 -30.36 -16.20
N LEU A 292 -59.59 -29.77 -15.74
CA LEU A 292 -59.55 -28.96 -14.51
C LEU A 292 -60.37 -27.66 -14.65
N ALA A 293 -60.30 -26.99 -15.80
CA ALA A 293 -61.11 -25.80 -16.06
C ALA A 293 -62.61 -26.11 -15.98
N ARG A 294 -63.03 -27.24 -16.58
CA ARG A 294 -64.41 -27.74 -16.46
C ARG A 294 -64.80 -28.10 -15.03
N PHE A 295 -63.88 -28.70 -14.25
CA PHE A 295 -64.13 -28.96 -12.83
C PHE A 295 -64.31 -27.64 -12.04
N ALA A 296 -63.49 -26.63 -12.32
CA ALA A 296 -63.63 -25.31 -11.72
C ALA A 296 -64.94 -24.62 -12.09
N GLU A 297 -65.40 -24.75 -13.33
CA GLU A 297 -66.68 -24.23 -13.81
C GLU A 297 -67.85 -24.88 -13.06
N LEU A 298 -67.84 -26.21 -12.92
CA LEU A 298 -68.86 -26.94 -12.15
C LEU A 298 -68.95 -26.49 -10.69
N ILE A 299 -67.83 -26.12 -10.07
CA ILE A 299 -67.82 -25.63 -8.69
C ILE A 299 -68.27 -24.17 -8.60
N ASN A 300 -67.76 -23.31 -9.48
CA ASN A 300 -68.00 -21.86 -9.37
C ASN A 300 -69.35 -21.43 -9.96
N HIS A 301 -69.94 -22.22 -10.85
CA HIS A 301 -71.22 -21.94 -11.48
C HIS A 301 -72.29 -22.95 -11.03
N ASP A 302 -72.25 -24.21 -11.50
CA ASP A 302 -73.34 -25.18 -11.28
C ASP A 302 -73.59 -25.48 -9.79
N TYR A 303 -72.53 -25.68 -9.00
CA TYR A 303 -72.65 -25.88 -7.55
C TYR A 303 -73.13 -24.62 -6.83
N MET A 304 -72.64 -23.43 -7.19
CA MET A 304 -73.10 -22.19 -6.56
C MET A 304 -74.57 -21.89 -6.89
N GLU A 305 -75.00 -22.18 -8.12
CA GLU A 305 -76.39 -22.06 -8.54
C GLU A 305 -77.29 -23.04 -7.75
N PHE A 306 -76.87 -24.31 -7.64
CA PHE A 306 -77.55 -25.29 -6.79
C PHE A 306 -77.62 -24.83 -5.32
N ALA A 307 -76.49 -24.45 -4.72
CA ALA A 307 -76.41 -24.04 -3.32
C ALA A 307 -77.23 -22.77 -3.04
N SER A 308 -77.41 -21.88 -4.03
CA SER A 308 -78.24 -20.67 -3.88
C SER A 308 -79.75 -20.94 -3.87
N ARG A 309 -80.19 -22.09 -4.41
CA ARG A 309 -81.59 -22.50 -4.47
C ARG A 309 -81.97 -23.38 -3.29
N ASP A 310 -81.00 -24.06 -2.69
CA ASP A 310 -81.19 -24.78 -1.44
C ASP A 310 -81.37 -23.78 -0.28
N SER A 311 -82.24 -24.13 0.65
CA SER A 311 -82.39 -23.41 1.92
C SER A 311 -82.42 -24.36 3.12
N SER A 312 -82.18 -25.64 2.86
CA SER A 312 -82.32 -26.75 3.80
C SER A 312 -81.05 -26.98 4.60
N LEU A 313 -79.87 -26.74 4.03
CA LEU A 313 -78.61 -27.01 4.70
C LEU A 313 -78.21 -25.88 5.67
N ALA A 314 -78.36 -26.11 6.97
CA ALA A 314 -77.92 -25.16 8.02
C ALA A 314 -76.41 -24.79 7.97
N GLY A 315 -75.58 -25.61 7.30
CA GLY A 315 -74.13 -25.47 7.17
C GLY A 315 -73.62 -25.08 5.78
N GLU A 316 -74.41 -24.39 4.95
CA GLU A 316 -74.04 -24.00 3.58
C GLU A 316 -72.66 -23.33 3.46
N ALA A 317 -72.33 -22.38 4.33
CA ALA A 317 -71.04 -21.69 4.28
C ALA A 317 -69.85 -22.67 4.44
N GLN A 318 -69.99 -23.69 5.28
CA GLN A 318 -68.96 -24.72 5.47
C GLN A 318 -68.86 -25.63 4.24
N ALA A 319 -69.98 -25.98 3.62
CA ALA A 319 -70.00 -26.76 2.39
C ALA A 319 -69.33 -26.01 1.23
N VAL A 320 -69.60 -24.71 1.08
CA VAL A 320 -68.96 -23.86 0.07
C VAL A 320 -67.46 -23.76 0.30
N LEU A 321 -67.02 -23.54 1.55
CA LEU A 321 -65.60 -23.52 1.90
C LEU A 321 -64.91 -24.86 1.59
N GLU A 322 -65.57 -25.98 1.87
CA GLU A 322 -65.05 -27.31 1.57
C GLU A 322 -64.93 -27.55 0.06
N MET A 323 -65.94 -27.16 -0.72
CA MET A 323 -65.90 -27.24 -2.18
C MET A 323 -64.79 -26.38 -2.79
N GLN A 324 -64.59 -25.16 -2.29
CA GLN A 324 -63.48 -24.29 -2.69
C GLN A 324 -62.11 -24.88 -2.29
N ALA A 325 -62.02 -25.53 -1.11
CA ALA A 325 -60.82 -26.22 -0.69
C ALA A 325 -60.49 -27.43 -1.57
N ILE A 326 -61.50 -28.18 -2.04
CA ILE A 326 -61.34 -29.27 -3.02
C ILE A 326 -60.81 -28.71 -4.34
N LEU A 327 -61.37 -27.60 -4.85
CA LEU A 327 -60.89 -26.96 -6.08
C LEU A 327 -59.42 -26.51 -5.97
N ALA A 328 -59.06 -25.86 -4.86
CA ALA A 328 -57.70 -25.40 -4.62
C ALA A 328 -56.70 -26.57 -4.52
N GLU A 329 -57.10 -27.70 -3.92
CA GLU A 329 -56.28 -28.92 -3.88
C GLU A 329 -56.09 -29.52 -5.28
N MET A 330 -57.17 -29.60 -6.07
CA MET A 330 -57.13 -30.08 -7.46
C MET A 330 -56.20 -29.24 -8.34
N GLN A 331 -56.28 -27.91 -8.24
CA GLN A 331 -55.38 -26.99 -8.94
C GLN A 331 -53.93 -27.22 -8.53
N ARG A 332 -53.66 -27.42 -7.23
CA ARG A 332 -52.32 -27.74 -6.73
C ARG A 332 -51.82 -29.08 -7.25
N LEU A 333 -52.64 -30.12 -7.32
CA LEU A 333 -52.19 -31.42 -7.80
C LEU A 333 -51.86 -31.39 -9.30
N ASN A 334 -52.67 -30.68 -10.09
CA ASN A 334 -52.45 -30.55 -11.53
C ASN A 334 -51.25 -29.67 -11.88
N ASN A 335 -51.04 -28.57 -11.15
CA ASN A 335 -49.87 -27.72 -11.35
C ASN A 335 -48.58 -28.46 -10.95
N PHE A 336 -48.67 -29.51 -10.13
CA PHE A 336 -47.53 -30.24 -9.57
C PHE A 336 -47.68 -31.77 -9.73
N PRO A 337 -47.65 -32.30 -10.98
CA PRO A 337 -47.88 -33.73 -11.24
C PRO A 337 -46.90 -34.66 -10.52
N SER A 338 -45.73 -34.13 -10.13
CA SER A 338 -44.66 -34.89 -9.49
C SER A 338 -44.95 -35.25 -8.04
N ILE A 339 -45.88 -34.53 -7.39
CA ILE A 339 -46.32 -34.76 -6.00
C ILE A 339 -47.62 -35.58 -5.99
N ALA A 340 -48.39 -35.55 -7.07
CA ALA A 340 -49.65 -36.27 -7.20
C ALA A 340 -49.46 -37.79 -6.95
N GLY A 341 -50.29 -38.34 -6.05
CA GLY A 341 -50.27 -39.76 -5.69
C GLY A 341 -49.14 -40.19 -4.76
N LYS A 342 -48.31 -39.27 -4.26
CA LYS A 342 -47.25 -39.58 -3.29
C LYS A 342 -47.70 -39.30 -1.85
N THR A 343 -47.23 -40.11 -0.92
CA THR A 343 -47.34 -39.83 0.52
C THR A 343 -46.42 -38.68 0.86
N ILE A 344 -46.96 -37.65 1.48
CA ILE A 344 -46.19 -36.49 1.92
C ILE A 344 -45.57 -36.81 3.29
N LEU A 345 -44.24 -36.77 3.35
CA LEU A 345 -43.45 -36.90 4.57
C LEU A 345 -42.91 -35.52 4.96
N SER A 346 -43.27 -35.02 6.14
CA SER A 346 -42.64 -33.82 6.68
C SER A 346 -41.40 -34.19 7.48
N ILE A 347 -40.31 -33.47 7.27
CA ILE A 347 -39.14 -33.50 8.15
C ILE A 347 -39.12 -32.18 8.90
N ALA A 348 -39.34 -32.23 10.20
CA ALA A 348 -39.42 -31.06 11.08
C ALA A 348 -38.50 -31.24 12.31
N GLY A 349 -38.40 -30.20 13.13
CA GLY A 349 -37.51 -30.17 14.29
C GLY A 349 -36.88 -28.79 14.50
N GLY A 350 -36.24 -28.61 15.66
CA GLY A 350 -35.62 -27.36 16.06
C GLY A 350 -34.60 -26.79 15.08
N PHE A 351 -34.27 -25.52 15.26
CA PHE A 351 -33.26 -24.83 14.45
C PHE A 351 -31.91 -25.56 14.54
N SER A 352 -31.20 -25.67 13.41
CA SER A 352 -29.89 -26.36 13.34
C SER A 352 -29.90 -27.86 13.69
N SER A 353 -31.05 -28.52 13.84
CA SER A 353 -31.11 -29.98 14.11
C SER A 353 -30.58 -30.87 12.96
N GLY A 354 -30.31 -30.28 11.79
CA GLY A 354 -29.74 -30.97 10.64
C GLY A 354 -30.77 -31.59 9.69
N LYS A 355 -31.99 -31.06 9.61
CA LYS A 355 -33.07 -31.51 8.69
C LYS A 355 -32.63 -31.61 7.22
N SER A 356 -32.15 -30.50 6.64
CA SER A 356 -31.71 -30.49 5.25
C SER A 356 -30.47 -31.38 5.03
N ALA A 357 -29.60 -31.53 6.04
CA ALA A 357 -28.48 -32.47 5.99
C ALA A 357 -28.95 -33.94 5.99
N LEU A 358 -29.99 -34.27 6.77
CA LEU A 358 -30.63 -35.58 6.77
C LEU A 358 -31.20 -35.89 5.39
N ILE A 359 -31.93 -34.95 4.78
CA ILE A 359 -32.47 -35.15 3.42
C ILE A 359 -31.35 -35.31 2.39
N ASN A 360 -30.34 -34.45 2.43
CA ASN A 360 -29.18 -34.55 1.54
C ASN A 360 -28.44 -35.89 1.70
N SER A 361 -28.50 -36.52 2.88
CA SER A 361 -27.90 -37.84 3.08
C SER A 361 -28.57 -38.93 2.22
N PHE A 362 -29.88 -38.80 1.94
CA PHE A 362 -30.67 -39.70 1.09
C PHE A 362 -30.46 -39.46 -0.42
N ILE A 363 -30.00 -38.27 -0.81
CA ILE A 363 -29.76 -37.91 -2.21
C ILE A 363 -28.47 -38.60 -2.70
N ARG A 364 -28.57 -39.32 -3.83
CA ARG A 364 -27.43 -40.00 -4.46
C ARG A 364 -26.57 -39.06 -5.30
N ASN A 365 -27.17 -38.04 -5.92
CA ASN A 365 -26.46 -37.08 -6.77
C ASN A 365 -25.89 -35.91 -5.95
N PRO A 366 -24.56 -35.75 -5.83
CA PRO A 366 -23.96 -34.70 -5.02
C PRO A 366 -24.04 -33.29 -5.65
N SER A 367 -24.38 -33.16 -6.93
CA SER A 367 -24.47 -31.85 -7.61
C SER A 367 -25.73 -31.06 -7.26
N VAL A 368 -26.72 -31.71 -6.64
CA VAL A 368 -27.91 -31.07 -6.10
C VAL A 368 -27.96 -31.33 -4.61
N GLN A 369 -27.88 -30.26 -3.84
CA GLN A 369 -27.99 -30.28 -2.40
C GLN A 369 -28.98 -29.20 -1.99
N LEU A 370 -29.87 -29.54 -1.05
CA LEU A 370 -30.61 -28.54 -0.32
C LEU A 370 -29.60 -27.67 0.44
N ALA A 371 -29.86 -26.36 0.50
CA ALA A 371 -28.97 -25.44 1.19
C ALA A 371 -28.78 -25.89 2.66
N THR A 372 -27.53 -26.12 3.06
CA THR A 372 -27.16 -26.48 4.44
C THR A 372 -26.30 -25.36 5.01
N GLY A 373 -26.71 -24.77 6.14
CA GLY A 373 -26.04 -23.61 6.70
C GLY A 373 -26.53 -23.30 8.12
N ILE A 374 -25.74 -22.49 8.85
CA ILE A 374 -25.97 -22.09 10.25
C ILE A 374 -27.06 -21.01 10.36
N ASN A 375 -27.34 -20.29 9.26
CA ASN A 375 -28.44 -19.32 9.15
C ASN A 375 -29.70 -20.01 8.58
N PRO A 376 -30.94 -19.59 8.91
CA PRO A 376 -32.14 -20.23 8.37
C PRO A 376 -32.08 -20.25 6.84
N VAL A 377 -31.90 -21.42 6.23
CA VAL A 377 -31.55 -21.51 4.80
C VAL A 377 -32.78 -21.67 3.90
N THR A 378 -33.87 -22.24 4.39
CA THR A 378 -35.08 -22.53 3.61
C THR A 378 -36.17 -21.50 3.87
N VAL A 379 -36.20 -20.42 3.09
CA VAL A 379 -37.32 -19.44 3.11
C VAL A 379 -38.49 -19.94 2.25
N VAL A 380 -38.20 -20.69 1.19
CA VAL A 380 -39.20 -21.29 0.29
C VAL A 380 -39.24 -22.81 0.51
N PRO A 381 -40.41 -23.40 0.87
CA PRO A 381 -40.55 -24.84 1.08
C PRO A 381 -40.11 -25.65 -0.15
N SER A 382 -39.33 -26.70 0.09
CA SER A 382 -38.79 -27.55 -0.98
C SER A 382 -39.37 -28.97 -0.90
N TYR A 383 -40.04 -29.39 -1.97
CA TYR A 383 -40.65 -30.71 -2.13
C TYR A 383 -39.70 -31.62 -2.88
N VAL A 384 -39.04 -32.52 -2.15
CA VAL A 384 -38.06 -33.44 -2.69
C VAL A 384 -38.72 -34.76 -3.07
N VAL A 385 -38.47 -35.21 -4.29
CA VAL A 385 -39.11 -36.40 -4.87
C VAL A 385 -38.06 -37.30 -5.52
N CYS A 386 -38.13 -38.59 -5.23
CA CYS A 386 -37.31 -39.60 -5.89
C CYS A 386 -37.63 -39.67 -7.39
N SER A 387 -36.59 -39.51 -8.23
CA SER A 387 -36.67 -39.49 -9.69
C SER A 387 -35.33 -39.91 -10.30
N GLU A 388 -35.34 -40.55 -11.47
CA GLU A 388 -34.11 -40.88 -12.19
C GLU A 388 -33.39 -39.63 -12.71
N GLU A 389 -34.17 -38.63 -13.13
CA GLU A 389 -33.64 -37.34 -13.58
C GLU A 389 -33.53 -36.36 -12.43
N THR A 390 -32.46 -35.56 -12.45
CA THR A 390 -32.28 -34.41 -11.57
C THR A 390 -32.89 -33.17 -12.19
N ARG A 391 -33.89 -32.57 -11.53
CA ARG A 391 -34.55 -31.34 -12.01
C ARG A 391 -35.09 -30.51 -10.86
N ILE A 392 -34.84 -29.20 -10.90
CA ILE A 392 -35.34 -28.26 -9.90
C ILE A 392 -36.33 -27.32 -10.59
N LYS A 393 -37.55 -27.26 -10.05
CA LYS A 393 -38.61 -26.37 -10.56
C LYS A 393 -39.10 -25.47 -9.45
N GLY A 394 -39.03 -24.16 -9.67
CA GLY A 394 -39.77 -23.19 -8.89
C GLY A 394 -41.18 -23.06 -9.43
N TYR A 395 -42.15 -22.83 -8.56
CA TYR A 395 -43.52 -22.64 -9.00
C TYR A 395 -44.10 -21.34 -8.50
N SER A 396 -44.72 -20.63 -9.42
CA SER A 396 -45.30 -19.32 -9.22
C SER A 396 -46.65 -19.42 -8.50
N HIS A 397 -47.06 -18.34 -7.84
CA HIS A 397 -48.36 -18.25 -7.17
C HIS A 397 -49.55 -18.50 -8.13
N ASN A 398 -49.40 -18.19 -9.42
CA ASN A 398 -50.42 -18.44 -10.43
C ASN A 398 -50.40 -19.87 -11.00
N GLY A 399 -49.52 -20.76 -10.51
CA GLY A 399 -49.39 -22.14 -10.98
C GLY A 399 -48.39 -22.36 -12.12
N GLY A 400 -47.76 -21.30 -12.65
CA GLY A 400 -46.70 -21.41 -13.64
C GLY A 400 -45.41 -22.03 -13.06
N ALA A 401 -44.60 -22.69 -13.89
CA ALA A 401 -43.38 -23.37 -13.45
C ALA A 401 -42.14 -22.81 -14.15
N ILE A 402 -41.08 -22.59 -13.39
CA ILE A 402 -39.76 -22.13 -13.87
C ILE A 402 -38.72 -23.19 -13.57
N ASP A 403 -37.91 -23.57 -14.56
CA ASP A 403 -36.73 -24.40 -14.31
C ASP A 403 -35.65 -23.54 -13.61
N LEU A 404 -35.20 -24.01 -12.45
CA LEU A 404 -34.16 -23.36 -11.65
C LEU A 404 -32.85 -24.12 -11.83
N GLU A 405 -31.76 -23.39 -12.06
CA GLU A 405 -30.44 -24.00 -12.08
C GLU A 405 -29.99 -24.41 -10.67
N PRO A 406 -29.24 -25.53 -10.50
CA PRO A 406 -28.72 -25.95 -9.20
C PRO A 406 -27.92 -24.87 -8.46
N SER A 407 -27.13 -24.08 -9.18
CA SER A 407 -26.35 -22.95 -8.66
C SER A 407 -27.25 -21.86 -8.07
N LEU A 408 -28.32 -21.49 -8.79
CA LEU A 408 -29.30 -20.51 -8.34
C LEU A 408 -30.10 -21.03 -7.15
N TYR A 409 -30.52 -22.30 -7.17
CA TYR A 409 -31.20 -22.92 -6.04
C TYR A 409 -30.32 -22.94 -4.78
N ALA A 410 -29.04 -23.31 -4.92
CA ALA A 410 -28.08 -23.32 -3.82
C ALA A 410 -27.79 -21.92 -3.26
N SER A 411 -27.92 -20.86 -4.07
CA SER A 411 -27.69 -19.47 -3.64
C SER A 411 -28.89 -18.81 -2.98
N MET A 412 -30.09 -19.44 -3.00
CA MET A 412 -31.30 -18.95 -2.34
C MET A 412 -31.26 -19.10 -0.81
N CYS A 413 -30.29 -18.49 -0.14
CA CYS A 413 -30.23 -18.37 1.31
C CYS A 413 -31.15 -17.25 1.83
N HIS A 414 -31.40 -17.20 3.14
CA HIS A 414 -32.24 -16.13 3.73
C HIS A 414 -31.74 -14.72 3.44
N GLU A 415 -30.42 -14.49 3.39
CA GLU A 415 -29.85 -13.19 3.00
C GLU A 415 -30.18 -12.82 1.55
N TYR A 416 -30.11 -13.78 0.62
CA TYR A 416 -30.49 -13.58 -0.78
C TYR A 416 -31.98 -13.23 -0.90
N VAL A 417 -32.84 -13.93 -0.15
CA VAL A 417 -34.29 -13.74 -0.17
C VAL A 417 -34.72 -12.42 0.51
N GLN A 418 -34.11 -12.05 1.65
CA GLN A 418 -34.40 -10.75 2.28
C GLN A 418 -34.01 -9.57 1.39
N ALA A 419 -32.97 -9.74 0.59
CA ALA A 419 -32.48 -8.68 -0.29
C ALA A 419 -33.40 -8.38 -1.50
N PHE A 420 -34.55 -9.06 -1.63
CA PHE A 420 -35.63 -8.65 -2.55
C PHE A 420 -36.52 -7.53 -1.98
N GLY A 421 -36.51 -7.32 -0.65
CA GLY A 421 -37.36 -6.32 0.00
C GLY A 421 -38.84 -6.70 0.13
N PHE A 422 -39.20 -7.94 -0.24
CA PHE A 422 -40.54 -8.53 -0.03
C PHE A 422 -40.42 -10.04 0.21
N ASP A 423 -41.49 -10.66 0.72
CA ASP A 423 -41.55 -12.10 0.92
C ASP A 423 -41.67 -12.84 -0.43
N LEU A 424 -40.59 -13.49 -0.85
CA LEU A 424 -40.51 -14.23 -2.12
C LEU A 424 -41.57 -15.33 -2.23
N ARG A 425 -42.08 -15.89 -1.12
CA ARG A 425 -43.15 -16.89 -1.10
C ARG A 425 -44.45 -16.37 -1.72
N ARG A 426 -44.66 -15.05 -1.78
CA ARG A 426 -45.84 -14.44 -2.40
C ARG A 426 -45.88 -14.64 -3.91
N ILE A 427 -44.72 -14.75 -4.55
CA ILE A 427 -44.62 -14.98 -6.00
C ILE A 427 -44.10 -16.38 -6.33
N LEU A 428 -43.29 -16.97 -5.46
CA LEU A 428 -42.69 -18.31 -5.61
C LEU A 428 -42.98 -19.13 -4.33
N PRO A 429 -44.23 -19.61 -4.14
CA PRO A 429 -44.65 -20.23 -2.89
C PRO A 429 -43.91 -21.53 -2.55
N PHE A 430 -43.40 -22.28 -3.53
CA PHE A 430 -42.64 -23.51 -3.27
C PHE A 430 -41.81 -23.98 -4.46
N ILE A 431 -40.87 -24.89 -4.18
CA ILE A 431 -39.92 -25.47 -5.15
C ILE A 431 -40.06 -27.00 -5.12
N SER A 432 -39.98 -27.65 -6.28
CA SER A 432 -39.85 -29.10 -6.39
C SER A 432 -38.43 -29.48 -6.80
N VAL A 433 -37.86 -30.46 -6.10
CA VAL A 433 -36.51 -30.99 -6.31
C VAL A 433 -36.64 -32.47 -6.65
N LYS A 434 -36.53 -32.80 -7.93
CA LYS A 434 -36.44 -34.19 -8.40
C LYS A 434 -34.99 -34.63 -8.37
N VAL A 435 -34.71 -35.73 -7.67
CA VAL A 435 -33.34 -36.24 -7.50
C VAL A 435 -33.33 -37.76 -7.37
N PRO A 436 -32.24 -38.43 -7.82
CA PRO A 436 -32.06 -39.86 -7.59
C PRO A 436 -31.92 -40.19 -6.10
N MET A 437 -32.83 -41.02 -5.61
CA MET A 437 -32.83 -41.62 -4.26
C MET A 437 -33.09 -43.12 -4.38
N ASP A 438 -33.20 -43.83 -3.26
CA ASP A 438 -33.64 -45.23 -3.26
C ASP A 438 -35.15 -45.36 -3.52
N PRO A 439 -35.59 -45.98 -4.63
CA PRO A 439 -37.01 -46.13 -4.93
C PRO A 439 -37.76 -47.01 -3.93
N GLU A 440 -37.09 -47.98 -3.27
CA GLU A 440 -37.74 -48.84 -2.28
C GLU A 440 -38.13 -48.08 -1.02
N LEU A 441 -37.40 -47.01 -0.68
CA LEU A 441 -37.67 -46.16 0.47
C LEU A 441 -38.49 -44.92 0.09
N PHE A 442 -38.25 -44.33 -1.09
CA PHE A 442 -38.75 -43.00 -1.44
C PHE A 442 -39.60 -42.95 -2.72
N GLY A 443 -39.86 -44.08 -3.39
CA GLY A 443 -40.52 -44.12 -4.71
C GLY A 443 -41.91 -43.47 -4.74
N ASN A 444 -42.70 -43.63 -3.68
CA ASN A 444 -44.01 -43.01 -3.48
C ASN A 444 -43.99 -41.93 -2.40
N LEU A 445 -42.81 -41.47 -1.96
CA LEU A 445 -42.70 -40.39 -0.97
C LEU A 445 -42.40 -39.06 -1.64
N CYS A 446 -42.97 -38.01 -1.07
CA CYS A 446 -42.58 -36.63 -1.29
C CYS A 446 -42.17 -36.03 0.05
N ILE A 447 -40.89 -35.68 0.18
CA ILE A 447 -40.34 -35.10 1.40
C ILE A 447 -40.52 -33.60 1.33
N ILE A 448 -41.13 -33.00 2.35
CA ILE A 448 -41.17 -31.54 2.51
C ILE A 448 -40.01 -31.14 3.41
N ASP A 449 -39.05 -30.40 2.86
CA ASP A 449 -38.10 -29.64 3.66
C ASP A 449 -38.81 -28.39 4.20
N THR A 450 -39.06 -28.39 5.51
CA THR A 450 -39.74 -27.30 6.20
C THR A 450 -38.73 -26.24 6.64
N PRO A 451 -39.04 -24.94 6.53
CA PRO A 451 -38.27 -23.90 7.20
C PRO A 451 -38.10 -24.28 8.68
N GLY A 452 -36.87 -24.20 9.21
CA GLY A 452 -36.62 -24.62 10.59
C GLY A 452 -37.41 -23.81 11.60
N TYR A 453 -38.26 -24.49 12.39
CA TYR A 453 -38.90 -23.89 13.56
C TYR A 453 -37.82 -23.39 14.52
N ASN A 454 -37.86 -22.11 14.87
CA ASN A 454 -36.97 -21.51 15.86
C ASN A 454 -37.77 -21.10 17.11
N PRO A 455 -37.72 -21.89 18.19
CA PRO A 455 -38.45 -21.58 19.43
C PRO A 455 -37.92 -20.34 20.18
N GLY A 456 -36.73 -19.82 19.85
CA GLY A 456 -35.99 -18.86 20.69
C GLY A 456 -36.17 -17.37 20.42
N THR A 457 -36.87 -16.93 19.37
CA THR A 457 -36.99 -15.51 19.04
C THR A 457 -38.39 -14.97 19.35
N SER A 458 -38.58 -14.45 20.56
CA SER A 458 -39.80 -13.68 20.92
C SER A 458 -39.85 -12.35 20.14
N GLY A 459 -40.39 -12.40 18.92
CA GLY A 459 -40.62 -11.26 18.02
C GLY A 459 -41.53 -11.64 16.86
N GLY A 460 -42.16 -10.65 16.20
CA GLY A 460 -43.22 -10.86 15.20
C GLY A 460 -42.86 -11.76 14.00
N ALA A 461 -41.58 -11.90 13.66
CA ALA A 461 -41.11 -12.81 12.61
C ALA A 461 -41.23 -14.30 13.00
N ALA A 462 -41.01 -14.66 14.27
CA ALA A 462 -41.03 -16.05 14.74
C ALA A 462 -42.46 -16.63 14.83
N ALA A 463 -43.46 -15.79 15.09
CA ALA A 463 -44.86 -16.20 15.11
C ALA A 463 -45.36 -16.57 13.69
N ALA A 464 -44.92 -15.82 12.67
CA ALA A 464 -45.21 -16.13 11.27
C ALA A 464 -44.53 -17.43 10.82
N ASP A 465 -43.31 -17.70 11.33
CA ASP A 465 -42.57 -18.93 11.04
C ASP A 465 -43.22 -20.17 11.67
N ARG A 466 -43.71 -20.08 12.93
CA ARG A 466 -44.43 -21.19 13.58
C ARG A 466 -45.73 -21.53 12.84
N GLY A 467 -46.52 -20.52 12.45
CA GLY A 467 -47.75 -20.72 11.68
C GLY A 467 -47.49 -21.33 10.31
N THR A 468 -46.44 -20.88 9.62
CA THR A 468 -46.05 -21.42 8.31
C THR A 468 -45.52 -22.86 8.41
N ALA A 469 -44.67 -23.14 9.40
CA ALA A 469 -44.15 -24.48 9.65
C ALA A 469 -45.28 -25.46 10.02
N ALA A 470 -46.18 -25.07 10.92
CA ALA A 470 -47.34 -25.89 11.27
C ALA A 470 -48.26 -26.14 10.07
N ALA A 471 -48.52 -25.12 9.24
CA ALA A 471 -49.33 -25.27 8.04
C ALA A 471 -48.71 -26.21 6.99
N LEU A 472 -47.37 -26.30 6.92
CA LEU A 472 -46.67 -27.24 6.03
C LEU A 472 -46.61 -28.64 6.63
N VAL A 473 -46.33 -28.75 7.93
CA VAL A 473 -46.30 -30.02 8.67
C VAL A 473 -47.66 -30.70 8.63
N ASN A 474 -48.75 -29.96 8.84
CA ASN A 474 -50.12 -30.49 8.81
C ASN A 474 -50.61 -30.91 7.41
N GLN A 475 -49.87 -30.61 6.33
CA GLN A 475 -50.16 -31.17 5.01
C GLN A 475 -49.60 -32.59 4.84
N ALA A 476 -48.69 -33.01 5.71
CA ALA A 476 -48.07 -34.32 5.62
C ALA A 476 -48.97 -35.43 6.16
N SER A 477 -48.71 -36.65 5.72
CA SER A 477 -49.36 -37.86 6.23
C SER A 477 -48.51 -38.56 7.30
N ALA A 478 -47.22 -38.22 7.37
CA ALA A 478 -46.29 -38.71 8.37
C ALA A 478 -45.24 -37.64 8.68
N LEU A 479 -44.67 -37.71 9.89
CA LEU A 479 -43.70 -36.76 10.41
C LEU A 479 -42.45 -37.49 10.90
N VAL A 480 -41.29 -37.01 10.47
CA VAL A 480 -40.00 -37.30 11.11
C VAL A 480 -39.57 -36.07 11.90
N TRP A 481 -39.46 -36.22 13.22
CA TRP A 481 -38.94 -35.18 14.09
C TRP A 481 -37.43 -35.34 14.29
N VAL A 482 -36.67 -34.32 13.93
CA VAL A 482 -35.20 -34.34 13.96
C VAL A 482 -34.69 -33.52 15.13
N ILE A 483 -33.96 -34.18 16.04
CA ILE A 483 -33.28 -33.59 17.19
C ILE A 483 -31.78 -33.58 16.90
N GLY A 484 -31.10 -32.45 17.12
CA GLY A 484 -29.64 -32.36 16.97
C GLY A 484 -28.92 -32.75 18.26
N LEU A 485 -27.91 -33.61 18.19
CA LEU A 485 -27.12 -34.03 19.35
C LEU A 485 -26.06 -32.99 19.82
N ASP A 486 -26.11 -31.74 19.35
CA ASP A 486 -25.27 -30.62 19.76
C ASP A 486 -26.10 -29.46 20.35
N PRO A 487 -25.54 -28.60 21.23
CA PRO A 487 -25.09 -28.89 22.60
C PRO A 487 -26.18 -29.43 23.55
N ALA A 488 -27.48 -29.26 23.24
CA ALA A 488 -28.59 -29.59 24.14
C ALA A 488 -28.88 -31.10 24.23
N GLY A 489 -28.78 -31.82 23.10
CA GLY A 489 -28.91 -33.28 23.04
C GLY A 489 -30.31 -33.84 23.31
N THR A 490 -31.12 -33.20 24.15
CA THR A 490 -32.47 -33.62 24.54
C THR A 490 -33.55 -32.90 23.73
N ILE A 491 -34.81 -33.34 23.87
CA ILE A 491 -35.97 -32.66 23.29
C ILE A 491 -36.40 -31.50 24.20
N ASP A 492 -36.52 -30.29 23.65
CA ASP A 492 -36.95 -29.12 24.43
C ASP A 492 -38.48 -29.11 24.62
N LEU A 493 -38.97 -28.48 25.69
CA LEU A 493 -40.42 -28.36 25.96
C LEU A 493 -41.19 -27.72 24.78
N SER A 494 -40.60 -26.73 24.11
CA SER A 494 -41.19 -26.11 22.92
C SER A 494 -41.32 -27.06 21.72
N ASP A 495 -40.42 -28.04 21.62
CA ASP A 495 -40.49 -29.07 20.59
C ASP A 495 -41.62 -30.06 20.90
N ILE A 496 -41.76 -30.45 22.18
CA ILE A 496 -42.87 -31.27 22.68
C ILE A 496 -44.21 -30.56 22.38
N GLU A 497 -44.37 -29.30 22.80
CA GLU A 497 -45.59 -28.50 22.54
C GLU A 497 -45.92 -28.40 21.04
N PHE A 498 -44.89 -28.33 20.18
CA PHE A 498 -45.09 -28.30 18.73
C PHE A 498 -45.64 -29.65 18.25
N ILE A 499 -45.01 -30.76 18.61
CA ILE A 499 -45.48 -32.11 18.24
C ILE A 499 -46.90 -32.32 18.80
N GLU A 500 -47.18 -31.89 20.03
CA GLU A 500 -48.49 -31.96 20.66
C GLU A 500 -49.57 -31.26 19.82
N SER A 501 -49.26 -30.09 19.26
CA SER A 501 -50.16 -29.32 18.40
C SER A 501 -50.43 -29.95 17.02
N THR A 502 -49.72 -31.01 16.65
CA THR A 502 -49.90 -31.74 15.39
C THR A 502 -50.66 -33.06 15.59
N PRO A 503 -51.33 -33.59 14.55
CA PRO A 503 -52.09 -34.85 14.65
C PRO A 503 -51.21 -36.11 14.62
N PHE A 504 -49.89 -36.01 14.50
CA PHE A 504 -49.00 -37.16 14.26
C PHE A 504 -48.68 -37.92 15.54
N ARG A 505 -49.13 -39.18 15.63
CA ARG A 505 -48.85 -40.12 16.74
C ARG A 505 -48.65 -41.54 16.23
N GLY A 506 -48.04 -42.39 17.04
CA GLY A 506 -47.84 -43.81 16.77
C GLY A 506 -47.16 -44.04 15.44
N GLU A 507 -47.78 -44.81 14.55
CA GLU A 507 -47.24 -45.18 13.22
C GLU A 507 -46.96 -44.01 12.26
N SER A 508 -47.44 -42.80 12.56
CA SER A 508 -47.25 -41.60 11.73
C SER A 508 -46.14 -40.66 12.21
N LEU A 509 -45.50 -40.96 13.36
CA LEU A 509 -44.43 -40.15 13.94
C LEU A 509 -43.16 -40.98 14.15
N TYR A 510 -42.01 -40.47 13.71
CA TYR A 510 -40.71 -41.10 13.93
C TYR A 510 -39.68 -40.07 14.43
N ILE A 511 -38.79 -40.47 15.34
CA ILE A 511 -37.81 -39.57 15.96
C ILE A 511 -36.39 -39.87 15.45
N VAL A 512 -35.67 -38.86 14.99
CA VAL A 512 -34.27 -38.98 14.54
C VAL A 512 -33.37 -38.10 15.39
N LEU A 513 -32.42 -38.70 16.11
CA LEU A 513 -31.37 -38.00 16.84
C LEU A 513 -30.15 -37.87 15.91
N ASN A 514 -30.09 -36.76 15.19
CA ASN A 514 -29.07 -36.50 14.19
C ASN A 514 -27.76 -35.99 14.82
N LYS A 515 -26.68 -35.94 14.02
CA LYS A 515 -25.31 -35.59 14.45
C LYS A 515 -24.72 -36.60 15.44
N ALA A 516 -25.12 -37.87 15.37
CA ALA A 516 -24.65 -38.92 16.28
C ALA A 516 -23.13 -39.13 16.28
N ASP A 517 -22.42 -38.68 15.26
CA ASP A 517 -20.96 -38.75 15.19
C ASP A 517 -20.22 -37.86 16.19
N VAL A 518 -20.91 -36.93 16.87
CA VAL A 518 -20.30 -36.02 17.88
C VAL A 518 -20.38 -36.55 19.32
N LYS A 519 -21.05 -37.69 19.56
CA LYS A 519 -21.26 -38.27 20.89
C LYS A 519 -20.74 -39.72 20.96
N SER A 520 -20.45 -40.18 22.18
CA SER A 520 -20.13 -41.59 22.41
C SER A 520 -21.40 -42.46 22.31
N GLN A 521 -21.24 -43.77 22.06
CA GLN A 521 -22.38 -44.68 22.00
C GLN A 521 -23.15 -44.75 23.33
N GLU A 522 -22.45 -44.65 24.47
CA GLU A 522 -23.08 -44.61 25.80
C GLU A 522 -23.92 -43.34 26.00
N ASP A 523 -23.40 -42.18 25.57
CA ASP A 523 -24.15 -40.91 25.68
C ASP A 523 -25.38 -40.91 24.77
N ILE A 524 -25.26 -41.47 23.56
CA ILE A 524 -26.40 -41.60 22.63
C ILE A 524 -27.53 -42.39 23.29
N LEU A 525 -27.23 -43.53 23.91
CA LEU A 525 -28.24 -44.37 24.57
C LEU A 525 -28.92 -43.65 25.73
N LYS A 526 -28.16 -42.96 26.58
CA LYS A 526 -28.72 -42.16 27.69
C LYS A 526 -29.65 -41.04 27.20
N ILE A 527 -29.25 -40.36 26.13
CA ILE A 527 -30.07 -39.29 25.54
C ILE A 527 -31.35 -39.86 24.92
N MET A 528 -31.26 -40.99 24.20
CA MET A 528 -32.43 -41.67 23.64
C MET A 528 -33.41 -42.10 24.72
N GLU A 529 -32.92 -42.62 25.85
CA GLU A 529 -33.73 -42.98 27.01
C GLU A 529 -34.44 -41.74 27.59
N GLN A 530 -33.71 -40.63 27.79
CA GLN A 530 -34.30 -39.38 28.25
C GLN A 530 -35.40 -38.85 27.30
N VAL A 531 -35.14 -38.83 25.98
CA VAL A 531 -36.13 -38.39 24.98
C VAL A 531 -37.36 -39.31 24.99
N ALA A 532 -37.17 -40.62 25.18
CA ALA A 532 -38.29 -41.55 25.28
C ALA A 532 -39.14 -41.28 26.53
N ASP A 533 -38.52 -41.02 27.67
CA ASP A 533 -39.20 -40.68 28.92
C ASP A 533 -39.98 -39.36 28.79
N ASP A 534 -39.37 -38.33 28.22
CA ASP A 534 -39.99 -37.01 28.03
C ASP A 534 -41.23 -37.10 27.10
N LEU A 535 -41.12 -37.83 25.99
CA LEU A 535 -42.25 -38.07 25.07
C LEU A 535 -43.34 -38.91 25.74
N SER A 536 -42.97 -39.91 26.54
CA SER A 536 -43.93 -40.73 27.28
C SER A 536 -44.67 -39.92 28.34
N PHE A 537 -43.99 -39.01 29.04
CA PHE A 537 -44.60 -38.12 30.03
C PHE A 537 -45.62 -37.16 29.38
N ALA A 538 -45.34 -36.71 28.16
CA ALA A 538 -46.25 -35.90 27.35
C ALA A 538 -47.38 -36.73 26.67
N GLY A 539 -47.37 -38.06 26.80
CA GLY A 539 -48.35 -38.94 26.13
C GLY A 539 -48.21 -38.98 24.60
N ILE A 540 -47.00 -38.74 24.08
CA ILE A 540 -46.70 -38.75 22.65
C ILE A 540 -46.18 -40.13 22.24
N GLU A 541 -47.03 -40.90 21.57
CA GLU A 541 -46.64 -42.16 20.95
C GLU A 541 -45.90 -41.93 19.62
N TYR A 542 -44.90 -42.76 19.34
CA TYR A 542 -44.11 -42.73 18.10
C TYR A 542 -43.76 -44.16 17.63
N ALA A 543 -43.51 -44.33 16.33
CA ALA A 543 -43.28 -45.61 15.68
C ALA A 543 -41.89 -46.20 15.98
N GLY A 544 -40.90 -45.32 16.13
CA GLY A 544 -39.52 -45.68 16.40
C GLY A 544 -38.63 -44.45 16.54
N MET A 545 -37.41 -44.69 17.00
CA MET A 545 -36.40 -43.68 17.22
C MET A 545 -35.03 -44.24 16.82
N CYS A 546 -34.22 -43.47 16.09
CA CYS A 546 -32.83 -43.82 15.85
C CYS A 546 -31.88 -42.65 16.06
N ALA A 547 -30.65 -42.96 16.41
CA ALA A 547 -29.54 -42.05 16.25
C ALA A 547 -28.94 -42.18 14.85
N TYR A 548 -28.61 -41.05 14.22
CA TYR A 548 -28.13 -40.99 12.85
C TYR A 548 -27.04 -39.94 12.67
N SER A 549 -26.09 -40.19 11.76
CA SER A 549 -25.13 -39.18 11.31
C SER A 549 -25.36 -38.88 9.83
N SER A 550 -25.91 -37.71 9.55
CA SER A 550 -26.06 -37.21 8.17
C SER A 550 -24.72 -37.03 7.46
N THR A 551 -23.66 -36.68 8.20
CA THR A 551 -22.29 -36.51 7.68
C THR A 551 -21.68 -37.84 7.27
N ARG A 552 -21.85 -38.88 8.11
CA ARG A 552 -21.30 -40.22 7.84
C ARG A 552 -22.23 -41.13 7.06
N LYS A 553 -23.47 -40.70 6.81
CA LYS A 553 -24.57 -41.51 6.24
C LYS A 553 -24.70 -42.87 6.92
N LYS A 554 -24.74 -42.85 8.26
CA LYS A 554 -24.63 -44.06 9.09
C LYS A 554 -25.62 -44.04 10.24
N ASP A 555 -26.29 -45.18 10.43
CA ASP A 555 -27.14 -45.49 11.57
C ASP A 555 -26.34 -45.84 12.82
N TYR A 556 -26.88 -45.42 13.96
CA TYR A 556 -26.43 -45.71 15.32
C TYR A 556 -27.57 -46.47 16.04
N PRO A 557 -27.52 -46.71 17.37
CA PRO A 557 -28.58 -47.44 18.05
C PRO A 557 -29.99 -46.91 17.73
N SER A 558 -30.94 -47.83 17.64
CA SER A 558 -32.36 -47.57 17.37
C SER A 558 -33.24 -48.29 18.38
N SER A 559 -34.42 -47.75 18.63
CA SER A 559 -35.49 -48.33 19.46
C SER A 559 -36.80 -48.31 18.66
N GLY A 560 -37.63 -49.34 18.80
CA GLY A 560 -38.83 -49.52 17.96
C GLY A 560 -38.48 -49.89 16.52
N LEU A 561 -39.23 -49.37 15.54
CA LEU A 561 -38.91 -49.54 14.12
C LEU A 561 -37.59 -48.83 13.77
N THR A 562 -36.86 -49.36 12.78
CA THR A 562 -35.75 -48.60 12.16
C THR A 562 -36.28 -47.54 11.20
N LEU A 563 -35.45 -46.56 10.85
CA LEU A 563 -35.84 -45.48 9.93
C LEU A 563 -36.26 -46.05 8.56
N ASP A 564 -35.51 -47.01 8.03
CA ASP A 564 -35.85 -47.70 6.79
C ASP A 564 -37.18 -48.45 6.86
N GLN A 565 -37.46 -49.14 7.97
CA GLN A 565 -38.73 -49.85 8.17
C GLN A 565 -39.91 -48.86 8.23
N PHE A 566 -39.74 -47.75 8.92
CA PHE A 566 -40.73 -46.67 8.96
C PHE A 566 -40.95 -46.07 7.56
N LEU A 567 -39.88 -45.71 6.83
CA LEU A 567 -40.00 -45.17 5.48
C LEU A 567 -40.72 -46.14 4.54
N ARG A 568 -40.41 -47.44 4.60
CA ARG A 568 -41.11 -48.48 3.82
C ARG A 568 -42.58 -48.60 4.21
N SER A 569 -42.93 -48.43 5.49
CA SER A 569 -44.32 -48.55 5.94
C SER A 569 -45.21 -47.44 5.35
N ILE A 570 -44.66 -46.22 5.19
CA ILE A 570 -45.35 -45.05 4.64
C ILE A 570 -45.18 -44.86 3.13
N ASN A 571 -44.25 -45.59 2.47
CA ASN A 571 -43.95 -45.53 1.04
C ASN A 571 -45.04 -46.17 0.15
N ARG A 572 -46.27 -45.68 0.28
CA ARG A 572 -47.46 -46.17 -0.42
C ARG A 572 -47.98 -45.12 -1.40
N LYS A 573 -48.61 -45.57 -2.48
CA LYS A 573 -49.29 -44.67 -3.41
C LYS A 573 -50.58 -44.17 -2.77
N VAL A 574 -50.82 -42.86 -2.81
CA VAL A 574 -52.04 -42.24 -2.31
C VAL A 574 -53.12 -42.28 -3.39
N ASP A 575 -54.30 -42.77 -3.05
CA ASP A 575 -55.48 -42.65 -3.92
C ASP A 575 -56.08 -41.25 -3.81
N VAL A 576 -55.52 -40.34 -4.60
CA VAL A 576 -55.94 -38.93 -4.65
C VAL A 576 -57.38 -38.81 -5.18
N VAL A 577 -57.75 -39.61 -6.18
CA VAL A 577 -59.09 -39.61 -6.77
C VAL A 577 -60.12 -40.08 -5.74
N GLY A 578 -59.81 -41.14 -4.99
CA GLY A 578 -60.64 -41.63 -3.90
C GLY A 578 -60.83 -40.59 -2.79
N LYS A 579 -59.75 -39.92 -2.36
CA LYS A 579 -59.81 -38.85 -1.33
C LYS A 579 -60.68 -37.67 -1.77
N VAL A 580 -60.49 -37.16 -2.98
CA VAL A 580 -61.32 -36.07 -3.52
C VAL A 580 -62.78 -36.53 -3.62
N SER A 581 -63.01 -37.76 -4.10
CA SER A 581 -64.34 -38.33 -4.21
C SER A 581 -65.05 -38.45 -2.86
N SER A 582 -64.35 -38.88 -1.80
CA SER A 582 -64.94 -39.00 -0.46
C SER A 582 -65.26 -37.63 0.17
N ARG A 583 -64.46 -36.60 -0.12
CA ARG A 583 -64.75 -35.23 0.34
C ARG A 583 -65.97 -34.64 -0.37
N LEU A 584 -66.06 -34.85 -1.68
CA LEU A 584 -67.28 -34.52 -2.45
C LEU A 584 -68.49 -35.27 -1.88
N ASP A 585 -68.34 -36.56 -1.57
CA ASP A 585 -69.40 -37.35 -0.95
C ASP A 585 -69.88 -36.75 0.37
N ALA A 586 -68.97 -36.37 1.27
CA ALA A 586 -69.35 -35.77 2.54
C ALA A 586 -70.20 -34.50 2.36
N VAL A 587 -69.85 -33.63 1.42
CA VAL A 587 -70.61 -32.41 1.11
C VAL A 587 -72.00 -32.76 0.56
N PHE A 588 -72.07 -33.61 -0.46
CA PHE A 588 -73.34 -33.95 -1.11
C PHE A 588 -74.25 -34.83 -0.23
N ASP A 589 -73.68 -35.69 0.61
CA ASP A 589 -74.43 -36.47 1.59
C ASP A 589 -75.05 -35.58 2.66
N ALA A 590 -74.39 -34.49 3.07
CA ALA A 590 -74.96 -33.49 3.98
C ALA A 590 -76.17 -32.77 3.35
N TYR A 591 -76.06 -32.32 2.10
CA TYR A 591 -77.20 -31.74 1.37
C TYR A 591 -78.34 -32.75 1.22
N LYS A 592 -78.04 -33.98 0.81
CA LYS A 592 -79.05 -35.02 0.65
C LYS A 592 -79.77 -35.35 1.95
N GLN A 593 -79.05 -35.41 3.08
CA GLN A 593 -79.66 -35.62 4.39
C GLN A 593 -80.58 -34.46 4.78
N ALA A 594 -80.15 -33.21 4.54
CA ALA A 594 -80.97 -32.02 4.82
C ALA A 594 -82.25 -31.98 3.96
N ILE A 595 -82.13 -32.17 2.65
CA ILE A 595 -83.28 -32.17 1.73
C ILE A 595 -84.27 -33.29 2.08
N ASN A 596 -83.78 -34.50 2.37
CA ASN A 596 -84.66 -35.62 2.76
C ASN A 596 -85.34 -35.39 4.11
N ALA A 597 -84.68 -34.71 5.06
CA ALA A 597 -85.30 -34.35 6.33
C ALA A 597 -86.45 -33.35 6.12
N ASP A 598 -86.28 -32.38 5.23
CA ASP A 598 -87.31 -31.41 4.88
C ASP A 598 -88.49 -32.06 4.14
N ILE A 599 -88.21 -32.97 3.20
CA ILE A 599 -89.25 -33.78 2.54
C ILE A 599 -90.04 -34.57 3.59
N ALA A 600 -89.36 -35.29 4.48
CA ALA A 600 -90.01 -36.07 5.52
C ALA A 600 -90.82 -35.19 6.49
N GLN A 601 -90.34 -33.98 6.80
CA GLN A 601 -91.08 -33.03 7.63
C GLN A 601 -92.34 -32.51 6.92
N LEU A 602 -92.26 -32.21 5.63
CA LEU A 602 -93.43 -31.79 4.83
C LEU A 602 -94.45 -32.92 4.69
N GLU A 603 -94.00 -34.14 4.41
CA GLU A 603 -94.87 -35.33 4.36
C GLU A 603 -95.51 -35.61 5.73
N GLY A 604 -94.75 -35.47 6.82
CA GLY A 604 -95.25 -35.58 8.19
C GLY A 604 -96.34 -34.56 8.49
N ARG A 605 -96.10 -33.27 8.19
CA ARG A 605 -97.10 -32.20 8.36
C ARG A 605 -98.35 -32.43 7.51
N LYS A 606 -98.19 -32.94 6.28
CA LYS A 606 -99.31 -33.35 5.41
C LYS A 606 -100.11 -34.48 6.04
N GLY A 607 -99.43 -35.47 6.63
CA GLY A 607 -100.04 -36.57 7.38
C GLY A 607 -100.84 -36.10 8.59
N GLU A 608 -100.23 -35.27 9.45
CA GLU A 608 -100.88 -34.66 10.62
C GLU A 608 -102.10 -33.82 10.23
N PHE A 609 -101.98 -33.04 9.16
CA PHE A 609 -103.09 -32.22 8.67
C PHE A 609 -104.24 -33.08 8.11
N ASN A 610 -103.93 -34.15 7.39
CA ASN A 610 -104.95 -35.10 6.92
C ASN A 610 -105.61 -35.84 8.08
N ALA A 611 -104.86 -36.22 9.11
CA ALA A 611 -105.41 -36.81 10.33
C ALA A 611 -106.35 -35.82 11.03
N PHE A 612 -105.95 -34.55 11.18
CA PHE A 612 -106.79 -33.49 11.73
C PHE A 612 -108.11 -33.30 10.94
N LYS A 613 -108.06 -33.38 9.61
CA LYS A 613 -109.27 -33.36 8.76
C LYS A 613 -110.19 -34.56 9.05
N LEU A 614 -109.63 -35.76 9.19
CA LEU A 614 -110.40 -36.97 9.52
C LEU A 614 -111.02 -36.90 10.92
N ASP A 615 -110.28 -36.42 11.92
CA ASP A 615 -110.78 -36.22 13.28
C ASP A 615 -111.94 -35.22 13.30
N ALA A 616 -111.85 -34.15 12.52
CA ALA A 616 -112.93 -33.18 12.39
C ALA A 616 -114.20 -33.76 11.73
N LEU A 617 -114.04 -34.68 10.78
CA LEU A 617 -115.15 -35.43 10.18
C LEU A 617 -115.81 -36.37 11.20
N GLU A 618 -115.02 -37.02 12.05
CA GLU A 618 -115.52 -37.94 13.09
C GLU A 618 -116.29 -37.20 14.19
N ILE A 619 -115.78 -36.05 14.65
CA ILE A 619 -116.34 -35.30 15.78
C ILE A 619 -117.50 -34.39 15.35
N GLY A 620 -117.41 -33.76 14.18
CA GLY A 620 -118.33 -32.70 13.74
C GLY A 620 -119.13 -33.01 12.49
N GLY A 621 -119.00 -34.20 11.91
CA GLY A 621 -119.66 -34.58 10.67
C GLY A 621 -119.17 -33.79 9.44
N THR A 622 -119.86 -33.96 8.31
CA THR A 622 -119.46 -33.36 7.03
C THR A 622 -119.47 -31.83 7.07
N GLU A 623 -120.30 -31.20 7.90
CA GLU A 623 -120.42 -29.74 7.99
C GLU A 623 -119.16 -29.07 8.60
N LEU A 624 -118.55 -29.69 9.61
CA LEU A 624 -117.29 -29.20 10.18
C LEU A 624 -116.10 -29.48 9.26
N PHE A 625 -116.09 -30.67 8.63
CA PHE A 625 -115.10 -31.04 7.62
C PHE A 625 -115.09 -30.04 6.45
N ASP A 626 -116.26 -29.76 5.87
CA ASP A 626 -116.40 -28.83 4.74
C ASP A 626 -116.00 -27.40 5.14
N ARG A 627 -116.27 -26.98 6.38
CA ARG A 627 -115.81 -25.68 6.89
C ARG A 627 -114.29 -25.62 7.06
N ILE A 628 -113.64 -26.67 7.53
CA ILE A 628 -112.17 -26.72 7.67
C ILE A 628 -111.52 -26.78 6.30
N ASP A 629 -112.09 -27.56 5.37
CA ASP A 629 -111.62 -27.65 3.97
C ASP A 629 -111.77 -26.31 3.23
N GLN A 630 -112.85 -25.57 3.49
CA GLN A 630 -113.06 -24.21 2.95
C GLN A 630 -112.24 -23.13 3.65
N ALA A 631 -112.00 -23.24 4.97
CA ALA A 631 -111.25 -22.25 5.75
C ALA A 631 -109.74 -22.37 5.54
N PHE A 632 -109.26 -23.59 5.30
CA PHE A 632 -107.90 -23.88 4.88
C PHE A 632 -107.95 -24.54 3.49
N PRO A 633 -108.17 -23.76 2.41
CA PRO A 633 -108.01 -24.23 1.05
C PRO A 633 -106.51 -24.39 0.81
N LEU A 634 -105.92 -25.37 1.48
CA LEU A 634 -104.57 -25.82 1.25
C LEU A 634 -104.59 -26.44 -0.13
N SER A 635 -104.15 -25.67 -1.11
CA SER A 635 -103.79 -26.25 -2.39
C SER A 635 -102.80 -27.38 -2.10
N GLU A 636 -102.94 -28.52 -2.78
CA GLU A 636 -101.94 -29.60 -2.73
C GLU A 636 -100.50 -29.08 -2.92
N GLN A 637 -100.38 -27.88 -3.53
CA GLN A 637 -99.16 -27.09 -3.70
C GLN A 637 -98.45 -26.67 -2.40
N MET A 638 -99.13 -26.52 -1.26
CA MET A 638 -98.47 -26.14 0.02
C MET A 638 -97.68 -27.28 0.66
N PHE A 639 -98.01 -28.53 0.33
CA PHE A 639 -97.27 -29.73 0.77
C PHE A 639 -96.62 -30.43 -0.43
N ASP A 640 -96.36 -29.69 -1.51
CA ASP A 640 -95.74 -30.23 -2.71
C ASP A 640 -94.24 -30.44 -2.50
N SER A 641 -93.85 -31.70 -2.31
CA SER A 641 -92.45 -32.13 -2.19
C SER A 641 -91.72 -32.16 -3.53
N SER A 642 -92.41 -31.96 -4.67
CA SER A 642 -91.82 -32.16 -6.00
C SER A 642 -90.64 -31.24 -6.30
N VAL A 643 -90.60 -30.05 -5.70
CA VAL A 643 -89.47 -29.12 -5.82
C VAL A 643 -88.24 -29.65 -5.07
N LEU A 644 -88.42 -30.16 -3.85
CA LEU A 644 -87.34 -30.75 -3.05
C LEU A 644 -86.86 -32.09 -3.64
N GLU A 645 -87.76 -32.90 -4.18
CA GLU A 645 -87.40 -34.14 -4.89
C GLU A 645 -86.56 -33.85 -6.13
N ARG A 646 -86.89 -32.80 -6.90
CA ARG A 646 -86.06 -32.35 -8.03
C ARG A 646 -84.70 -31.84 -7.58
N LEU A 647 -84.63 -31.12 -6.45
CA LEU A 647 -83.37 -30.67 -5.87
C LEU A 647 -82.49 -31.85 -5.41
N ALA A 648 -83.08 -32.90 -4.83
CA ALA A 648 -82.36 -34.12 -4.47
C ALA A 648 -81.80 -34.85 -5.71
N ASP A 649 -82.56 -34.91 -6.80
CA ASP A 649 -82.10 -35.47 -8.07
C ASP A 649 -80.97 -34.63 -8.70
N GLU A 650 -81.08 -33.30 -8.64
CA GLU A 650 -80.05 -32.37 -9.12
C GLU A 650 -78.75 -32.51 -8.31
N CYS A 651 -78.87 -32.62 -6.98
CA CYS A 651 -77.77 -32.87 -6.05
C CYS A 651 -76.97 -34.12 -6.44
N GLU A 652 -77.64 -35.25 -6.70
CA GLU A 652 -77.00 -36.51 -7.11
C GLU A 652 -76.38 -36.44 -8.52
N ARG A 653 -77.02 -35.72 -9.46
CA ARG A 653 -76.46 -35.50 -10.81
C ARG A 653 -75.19 -34.66 -10.75
N LEU A 654 -75.19 -33.59 -9.96
CA LEU A 654 -74.04 -32.72 -9.79
C LEU A 654 -72.88 -33.46 -9.11
N ARG A 655 -73.16 -34.23 -8.05
CA ARG A 655 -72.19 -35.13 -7.38
C ARG A 655 -71.47 -36.05 -8.38
N ARG A 656 -72.22 -36.75 -9.24
CA ARG A 656 -71.66 -37.67 -10.24
C ARG A 656 -70.82 -36.93 -11.28
N THR A 657 -71.29 -35.77 -11.73
CA THR A 657 -70.61 -34.96 -12.75
C THR A 657 -69.28 -34.42 -12.23
N LEU A 658 -69.26 -33.90 -11.00
CA LEU A 658 -68.05 -33.42 -10.32
C LEU A 658 -67.04 -34.55 -10.09
N LYS A 659 -67.48 -35.74 -9.65
CA LYS A 659 -66.60 -36.91 -9.50
C LYS A 659 -65.94 -37.32 -10.81
N LEU A 660 -66.72 -37.38 -11.89
CA LEU A 660 -66.20 -37.72 -13.21
C LEU A 660 -65.19 -36.67 -13.71
N ALA A 661 -65.49 -35.39 -13.50
CA ALA A 661 -64.60 -34.29 -13.85
C ALA A 661 -63.30 -34.34 -13.02
N ALA A 662 -63.40 -34.60 -11.71
CA ALA A 662 -62.25 -34.75 -10.83
C ALA A 662 -61.36 -35.92 -11.26
N GLN A 663 -61.95 -37.08 -11.57
CA GLN A 663 -61.21 -38.24 -12.07
C GLN A 663 -60.48 -37.94 -13.38
N LYS A 664 -61.11 -37.21 -14.32
CA LYS A 664 -60.49 -36.81 -15.58
C LYS A 664 -59.41 -35.73 -15.45
N ALA A 665 -59.46 -34.93 -14.39
CA ALA A 665 -58.46 -33.90 -14.14
C ALA A 665 -57.22 -34.44 -13.41
N LEU A 666 -57.33 -35.59 -12.76
CA LEU A 666 -56.24 -36.26 -12.02
C LEU A 666 -55.67 -37.49 -12.74
N ALA A 667 -56.29 -37.92 -13.84
CA ALA A 667 -55.78 -38.96 -14.74
C ALA A 667 -54.72 -38.38 -15.67
#